data_AF-A0A532TDT4-F1
#
_entry.id   AF-A0A532TDT4-F1
#
_cell.length_a   1.000
_cell.length_b   1.000
_cell.length_c   1.000
_cell.angle_alpha   90.00
_cell.angle_beta   90.00
_cell.angle_gamma   90.00
#
_symmetry.space_group_name_H-M   'P 1'
#
loop_
_entity.id
_entity.type
_entity.pdbx_description
1 polymer ?
#
loop_
_entity_poly.entity_id
_entity_poly.type
_entity_poly.pdbx_seq_one_letter_code
_entity_poly.pdbx_strand_id
1 'polypeptide(L)'
;MNLVNSLNLDKLKELSNMEDPIKINQIFIYLMNELKAYLNLDVINKKVKIHVVDEVNENRDSDTRLHSYGVNRSIRDDIYHIKLFKNYRKFFPFLLLQSAYLTFIPNNLKEKNLINFAINQFVEIDLQEFTSVIEWGLFIRERFLNYKFLSNQSDKFRFDKFLELKEIKDSESPKQFFFEYIRRNSNLDFDENLQFYFNKMYEDFMFKSSKNLQSNEITETLRILTKIFYKIKNCDTLEGFHNYFNNFKKQKIIQTDLSSRSFRKNLRWINKYSYITPSYYYDWKAINMAIITCHLKFNPLLEKAKIDKIINQMPFLIMPKLSITNFTVELSAYFVIPRIYIKDLVDMLEEMERFGYIIKKHCSLAKKYVFSLNLNYFRESYKNGQIIDFKKKRYLEDFELEFIQNYNKDFNKPNLTLLDFLILERIRFFSYVGINFSRKREISNIIKSDHSNFFIGENSLIEELENTLKILIDSPELRKEFLNFLERNQNFGFFYIKDELEKWVNYFKIIEKESKDTNRMNNFIEFKEFIEKENIIQSIEESNIFDHIDSNSFAFKNLFLNYLNSSDKYTKDVEKLRIFCEFLKLCSNLKIFSIKSIKKLINDPNLLINITKTKKSCLRSLKKNNKTYDISSKTINLKIDEFINKDPKIIKPYLIATIWTNSVASYFPQIILKNSPEVRATIYKIKNYFPKSYFYETIDLFSSQEFIFLQLFIPYLNNNEKISLISIIFKIFKENIISFKRYSWDGFLHTFSRKDFYDFNKKEFFYTKDLFGQFFLYAKSICGEELKNVKEKSGNTVKYWPIKENIANLIKKINKRIRSESISFKPIDIQKLIHFHLNLEKHLMNIEEFQIIKKENFFRQYIKSIKLLPAWQNFGLGEYSLYITPFDVDDIDLKLLFTNTFQKIKHIASIDSSKSMFINYIFPYNKPNSSYLNWLRSKNKIREYCLFTIKSISQIFHFNYNLSSNGWYLDSNNFNTYIQNILFNPNYRIQTSEVKHFEIGDLINSDHYKPDSSYFNALLHIYNWHSIDIKKNLNIINQSIFDEIQALIQKKIIFPFITPKNLGLNETIHFLLLNLKKDTVDILKYIFQYFNLGFIYEIEGEYYIHGFNKKKKIYSGLMIKLYLPDCELAEFLRIFEYIFQYLKVEKYLILTDLVKGDSIIKSVYGNNNFLEKYNPLQNLIWDTKTEKWMNHKLFSKNFEYLYPELFLKQKDGIMRTKADL
;
A
#
# COMPACT_ATOMS: atom_id res chain seq x y z
N MET A 1 33.50 -2.55 -29.29
CA MET A 1 32.05 -2.78 -29.09
C MET A 1 31.37 -1.48 -29.44
N ASN A 2 30.82 -1.42 -30.65
CA ASN A 2 30.16 -0.23 -31.20
C ASN A 2 28.92 0.08 -30.36
N LEU A 3 28.72 1.36 -30.04
CA LEU A 3 27.49 1.90 -29.47
C LEU A 3 26.38 1.72 -30.52
N VAL A 4 25.56 0.69 -30.38
CA VAL A 4 24.32 0.55 -31.15
C VAL A 4 23.20 1.13 -30.28
N ASN A 5 22.38 2.01 -30.87
CA ASN A 5 21.28 2.82 -30.29
C ASN A 5 21.63 4.17 -29.62
N SER A 6 22.38 5.05 -30.29
CA SER A 6 22.30 6.51 -30.01
C SER A 6 21.34 7.18 -30.99
N LEU A 7 20.40 7.99 -30.48
CA LEU A 7 19.44 8.75 -31.29
C LEU A 7 20.19 9.73 -32.22
N ASN A 8 20.03 9.60 -33.54
CA ASN A 8 20.70 10.49 -34.49
C ASN A 8 19.87 11.75 -34.75
N LEU A 9 20.37 12.88 -34.24
CA LEU A 9 19.69 14.18 -34.31
C LEU A 9 20.37 15.19 -35.24
N ASP A 10 21.30 14.77 -36.10
CA ASP A 10 22.08 15.70 -36.91
C ASP A 10 21.22 16.57 -37.84
N LYS A 11 20.10 16.03 -38.36
CA LYS A 11 19.15 16.79 -39.18
C LYS A 11 18.43 17.93 -38.43
N LEU A 12 18.42 17.93 -37.08
CA LEU A 12 17.88 19.05 -36.31
C LEU A 12 18.81 20.27 -36.31
N LYS A 13 20.11 20.10 -36.58
CA LYS A 13 21.09 21.20 -36.66
C LYS A 13 20.81 22.14 -37.84
N GLU A 14 20.18 21.61 -38.89
CA GLU A 14 19.83 22.33 -40.12
C GLU A 14 18.63 23.29 -39.97
N LEU A 15 17.87 23.19 -38.86
CA LEU A 15 16.60 23.91 -38.68
C LEU A 15 16.73 25.36 -38.19
N SER A 16 17.88 25.74 -37.63
CA SER A 16 18.12 27.05 -37.02
C SER A 16 17.72 28.23 -37.93
N ASN A 17 17.77 28.02 -39.25
CA ASN A 17 17.52 29.01 -40.30
C ASN A 17 16.58 28.50 -41.41
N MET A 18 15.69 27.52 -41.18
CA MET A 18 14.84 26.96 -42.25
C MET A 18 13.35 27.35 -42.10
N GLU A 19 12.70 27.76 -43.20
CA GLU A 19 11.25 28.12 -43.24
C GLU A 19 10.42 27.20 -44.14
N ASP A 20 11.06 26.31 -44.91
CA ASP A 20 10.38 25.43 -45.87
C ASP A 20 9.54 24.35 -45.14
N PRO A 21 8.20 24.43 -45.20
CA PRO A 21 7.32 23.48 -44.51
C PRO A 21 7.50 22.04 -45.00
N ILE A 22 7.90 21.84 -46.26
CA ILE A 22 8.13 20.52 -46.85
C ILE A 22 9.36 19.87 -46.20
N LYS A 23 10.46 20.62 -46.09
CA LYS A 23 11.68 20.14 -45.44
C LYS A 23 11.50 19.96 -43.93
N ILE A 24 10.77 20.85 -43.26
CA ILE A 24 10.42 20.66 -41.83
C ILE A 24 9.63 19.37 -41.62
N ASN A 25 8.67 19.08 -42.51
CA ASN A 25 7.89 17.84 -42.44
C ASN A 25 8.76 16.59 -42.72
N GLN A 26 9.69 16.67 -43.67
CA GLN A 26 10.66 15.58 -43.94
C GLN A 26 11.57 15.31 -42.73
N ILE A 27 12.08 16.37 -42.08
CA ILE A 27 12.88 16.25 -40.86
C ILE A 27 12.06 15.63 -39.73
N PHE A 28 10.79 16.02 -39.59
CA PHE A 28 9.92 15.44 -38.57
C PHE A 28 9.61 13.96 -38.79
N ILE A 29 9.32 13.55 -40.03
CA ILE A 29 9.11 12.13 -40.38
C ILE A 29 10.39 11.32 -40.09
N TYR A 30 11.56 11.88 -40.42
CA TYR A 30 12.84 11.27 -40.08
C TYR A 30 12.99 11.08 -38.56
N LEU A 31 12.70 12.11 -37.76
CA LEU A 31 12.74 12.02 -36.29
C LEU A 31 11.79 10.97 -35.73
N MET A 32 10.57 10.87 -36.27
CA MET A 32 9.62 9.83 -35.86
C MET A 32 10.16 8.43 -36.14
N ASN A 33 10.81 8.20 -37.29
CA ASN A 33 11.37 6.90 -37.63
C ASN A 33 12.59 6.55 -36.77
N GLU A 34 13.47 7.52 -36.51
CA GLU A 34 14.60 7.36 -35.59
C GLU A 34 14.11 7.05 -34.17
N LEU A 35 13.12 7.78 -33.67
CA LEU A 35 12.50 7.50 -32.37
C LEU A 35 11.80 6.15 -32.33
N LYS A 36 11.17 5.70 -33.43
CA LYS A 36 10.55 4.38 -33.52
C LYS A 36 11.59 3.27 -33.34
N ALA A 37 12.74 3.40 -34.01
CA ALA A 37 13.84 2.46 -33.87
C ALA A 37 14.46 2.52 -32.46
N TYR A 38 14.71 3.73 -31.96
CA TYR A 38 15.33 3.96 -30.65
C TYR A 38 14.47 3.46 -29.48
N LEU A 39 13.16 3.72 -29.50
CA LEU A 39 12.24 3.30 -28.45
C LEU A 39 11.73 1.86 -28.62
N ASN A 40 11.94 1.23 -29.79
CA ASN A 40 11.37 -0.06 -30.16
C ASN A 40 9.84 -0.13 -29.90
N LEU A 41 9.13 0.93 -30.27
CA LEU A 41 7.70 1.11 -30.03
C LEU A 41 7.00 1.66 -31.27
N ASP A 42 5.81 1.17 -31.59
CA ASP A 42 5.03 1.71 -32.71
C ASP A 42 4.53 3.13 -32.45
N VAL A 43 4.49 3.98 -33.48
CA VAL A 43 3.95 5.35 -33.39
C VAL A 43 2.43 5.30 -33.21
N ILE A 44 1.89 6.08 -32.26
CA ILE A 44 0.44 6.17 -32.01
C ILE A 44 -0.22 7.05 -33.08
N ASN A 45 0.32 8.26 -33.31
CA ASN A 45 -0.19 9.16 -34.35
C ASN A 45 0.65 9.03 -35.63
N LYS A 46 0.21 8.12 -36.51
CA LYS A 46 0.91 7.87 -37.78
C LYS A 46 0.77 9.00 -38.80
N LYS A 47 -0.32 9.78 -38.73
CA LYS A 47 -0.60 10.90 -39.61
C LYS A 47 -0.31 12.21 -38.90
N VAL A 48 0.66 12.97 -39.41
CA VAL A 48 1.07 14.27 -38.84
C VAL A 48 1.08 15.33 -39.93
N LYS A 49 0.60 16.54 -39.61
CA LYS A 49 0.69 17.72 -40.47
C LYS A 49 1.35 18.87 -39.69
N ILE A 50 2.36 19.49 -40.30
CA ILE A 50 3.08 20.62 -39.70
C ILE A 50 2.77 21.89 -40.48
N HIS A 51 2.49 22.97 -39.75
CA HIS A 51 2.26 24.29 -40.29
C HIS A 51 3.18 25.29 -39.57
N VAL A 52 3.78 26.22 -40.31
CA VAL A 52 4.51 27.36 -39.73
C VAL A 52 3.64 28.59 -39.96
N VAL A 53 3.33 29.34 -38.91
CA VAL A 53 2.42 30.49 -38.94
C VAL A 53 3.09 31.75 -38.39
N ASP A 54 2.73 32.91 -38.93
CA ASP A 54 3.31 34.22 -38.60
C ASP A 54 2.46 35.01 -37.56
N GLU A 55 1.52 34.32 -36.90
CA GLU A 55 0.62 34.93 -35.91
C GLU A 55 1.34 35.22 -34.57
N VAL A 56 1.12 36.41 -34.00
CA VAL A 56 1.54 36.75 -32.64
C VAL A 56 0.50 36.22 -31.66
N ASN A 57 0.88 35.31 -30.77
CA ASN A 57 -0.06 34.61 -29.89
C ASN A 57 -0.26 35.36 -28.56
N GLU A 58 -0.73 36.61 -28.60
CA GLU A 58 -0.82 37.50 -27.42
C GLU A 58 -1.73 36.96 -26.30
N ASN A 59 -2.80 36.21 -26.65
CA ASN A 59 -3.77 35.72 -25.66
C ASN A 59 -3.37 34.41 -24.96
N ARG A 60 -2.50 33.56 -25.54
CA ARG A 60 -2.06 32.28 -24.93
C ARG A 60 -0.69 32.33 -24.27
N ASP A 61 0.10 33.38 -24.49
CA ASP A 61 1.31 33.61 -23.69
C ASP A 61 0.98 33.92 -22.21
N SER A 62 -0.30 34.22 -21.92
CA SER A 62 -0.89 34.34 -20.58
C SER A 62 -1.33 32.98 -19.97
N ASP A 63 -1.41 31.93 -20.78
CA ASP A 63 -1.88 30.60 -20.38
C ASP A 63 -0.72 29.85 -19.68
N THR A 64 -0.95 29.39 -18.45
CA THR A 64 0.08 28.94 -17.49
C THR A 64 0.81 27.63 -17.86
N ARG A 65 0.66 27.13 -19.08
CA ARG A 65 1.15 25.81 -19.52
C ARG A 65 2.48 25.92 -20.29
N LEU A 66 3.58 25.51 -19.63
CA LEU A 66 4.97 25.41 -20.13
C LEU A 66 5.14 25.05 -21.63
N HIS A 67 4.30 24.18 -22.14
CA HIS A 67 4.52 23.36 -23.32
C HIS A 67 3.78 23.86 -24.58
N SER A 68 3.00 24.94 -24.45
CA SER A 68 2.31 25.60 -25.58
C SER A 68 3.03 26.85 -26.08
N TYR A 69 4.13 27.26 -25.45
CA TYR A 69 4.95 28.38 -25.92
C TYR A 69 5.56 28.04 -27.28
N GLY A 70 5.31 28.89 -28.28
CA GLY A 70 5.84 28.73 -29.64
C GLY A 70 5.27 27.57 -30.47
N VAL A 71 4.33 26.78 -29.92
CA VAL A 71 3.73 25.64 -30.64
C VAL A 71 2.28 25.40 -30.21
N ASN A 72 1.40 25.13 -31.16
CA ASN A 72 0.03 24.68 -30.93
C ASN A 72 -0.16 23.28 -31.52
N ARG A 73 -0.70 22.37 -30.72
CA ARG A 73 -0.88 20.96 -31.11
C ARG A 73 -2.35 20.62 -30.97
N SER A 74 -2.91 19.95 -31.98
CA SER A 74 -4.29 19.49 -31.93
C SER A 74 -4.46 18.21 -32.74
N ILE A 75 -5.49 17.44 -32.42
CA ILE A 75 -5.87 16.25 -33.19
C ILE A 75 -7.21 16.56 -33.84
N ARG A 76 -7.28 16.42 -35.17
CA ARG A 76 -8.51 16.55 -35.95
C ARG A 76 -8.55 15.40 -36.96
N ASP A 77 -9.64 14.65 -36.99
CA ASP A 77 -9.84 13.53 -37.92
C ASP A 77 -8.67 12.52 -37.95
N ASP A 78 -8.19 12.12 -36.77
CA ASP A 78 -7.01 11.26 -36.57
C ASP A 78 -5.68 11.79 -37.13
N ILE A 79 -5.61 13.07 -37.49
CA ILE A 79 -4.38 13.74 -37.91
C ILE A 79 -3.86 14.61 -36.76
N TYR A 80 -2.58 14.42 -36.41
CA TYR A 80 -1.90 15.25 -35.43
C TYR A 80 -1.37 16.52 -36.11
N HIS A 81 -2.00 17.65 -35.82
CA HIS A 81 -1.61 18.96 -36.33
C HIS A 81 -0.63 19.64 -35.38
N ILE A 82 0.51 20.08 -35.91
CA ILE A 82 1.52 20.85 -35.18
C ILE A 82 1.65 22.21 -35.89
N LYS A 83 1.24 23.28 -35.22
CA LYS A 83 1.45 24.66 -35.69
C LYS A 83 2.61 25.28 -34.92
N LEU A 84 3.66 25.71 -35.62
CA LEU A 84 4.83 26.39 -35.06
C LEU A 84 4.72 27.90 -35.34
N PHE A 85 4.97 28.72 -34.32
CA PHE A 85 4.92 30.18 -34.46
C PHE A 85 6.30 30.74 -34.83
N LYS A 86 6.36 31.57 -35.88
CA LYS A 86 7.61 32.09 -36.45
C LYS A 86 8.48 32.83 -35.43
N ASN A 87 7.88 33.53 -34.47
CA ASN A 87 8.56 34.25 -33.39
C ASN A 87 9.41 33.36 -32.47
N TYR A 88 9.16 32.03 -32.48
CA TYR A 88 9.89 31.05 -31.68
C TYR A 88 10.85 30.19 -32.53
N ARG A 89 11.21 30.65 -33.74
CA ARG A 89 12.08 29.91 -34.70
C ARG A 89 13.37 29.38 -34.11
N LYS A 90 14.02 30.17 -33.25
CA LYS A 90 15.25 29.78 -32.53
C LYS A 90 15.10 28.47 -31.74
N PHE A 91 13.87 28.15 -31.32
CA PHE A 91 13.53 26.98 -30.52
C PHE A 91 12.86 25.86 -31.32
N PHE A 92 12.77 25.95 -32.66
CA PHE A 92 12.17 24.89 -33.50
C PHE A 92 12.79 23.51 -33.29
N PRO A 93 14.12 23.32 -33.15
CA PRO A 93 14.68 22.02 -32.83
C PRO A 93 14.08 21.40 -31.56
N PHE A 94 13.90 22.22 -30.51
CA PHE A 94 13.28 21.81 -29.25
C PHE A 94 11.80 21.45 -29.45
N LEU A 95 11.03 22.34 -30.07
CA LEU A 95 9.58 22.18 -30.26
C LEU A 95 9.24 20.98 -31.16
N LEU A 96 10.05 20.70 -32.18
CA LEU A 96 9.87 19.57 -33.09
C LEU A 96 10.22 18.25 -32.42
N LEU A 97 11.36 18.15 -31.72
CA LEU A 97 11.70 16.91 -30.99
C LEU A 97 10.69 16.63 -29.88
N GLN A 98 10.25 17.66 -29.15
CA GLN A 98 9.17 17.57 -28.17
C GLN A 98 7.89 17.02 -28.81
N SER A 99 7.51 17.56 -29.97
CA SER A 99 6.31 17.11 -30.68
C SER A 99 6.44 15.70 -31.23
N ALA A 100 7.65 15.29 -31.65
CA ALA A 100 7.94 13.95 -32.15
C ALA A 100 7.82 12.90 -31.02
N TYR A 101 8.40 13.16 -29.85
CA TYR A 101 8.20 12.30 -28.68
C TYR A 101 6.73 12.15 -28.28
N LEU A 102 5.95 13.23 -28.35
CA LEU A 102 4.51 13.20 -28.06
C LEU A 102 3.72 12.31 -29.04
N THR A 103 4.24 11.98 -30.24
CA THR A 103 3.56 11.02 -31.14
C THR A 103 3.59 9.57 -30.63
N PHE A 104 4.42 9.28 -29.63
CA PHE A 104 4.52 7.98 -28.96
C PHE A 104 3.67 7.88 -27.68
N ILE A 105 3.03 8.98 -27.26
CA ILE A 105 2.19 9.07 -26.06
C ILE A 105 0.70 8.92 -26.43
N PRO A 106 -0.09 8.13 -25.70
CA PRO A 106 -1.54 8.04 -25.88
C PRO A 106 -2.22 9.42 -25.84
N ASN A 107 -3.19 9.66 -26.74
CA ASN A 107 -3.78 10.98 -26.94
C ASN A 107 -4.38 11.58 -25.65
N ASN A 108 -4.99 10.75 -24.81
CA ASN A 108 -5.58 11.13 -23.53
C ASN A 108 -4.55 11.61 -22.48
N LEU A 109 -3.25 11.36 -22.69
CA LEU A 109 -2.18 11.68 -21.74
C LEU A 109 -1.31 12.87 -22.17
N LYS A 110 -1.39 13.31 -23.43
CA LYS A 110 -0.48 14.32 -23.98
C LYS A 110 -0.57 15.67 -23.29
N GLU A 111 -1.73 16.01 -22.76
CA GLU A 111 -1.97 17.28 -22.07
C GLU A 111 -1.62 17.23 -20.58
N LYS A 112 -1.31 16.03 -20.03
CA LYS A 112 -0.99 15.86 -18.61
C LYS A 112 0.35 16.51 -18.26
N ASN A 113 0.40 17.21 -17.12
CA ASN A 113 1.57 17.98 -16.71
C ASN A 113 2.83 17.11 -16.53
N LEU A 114 2.65 15.89 -16.03
CA LEU A 114 3.69 14.87 -15.88
C LEU A 114 4.40 14.53 -17.20
N ILE A 115 3.60 14.22 -18.22
CA ILE A 115 4.11 13.82 -19.55
C ILE A 115 4.91 14.97 -20.13
N ASN A 116 4.35 16.17 -20.08
CA ASN A 116 5.02 17.36 -20.57
C ASN A 116 6.34 17.62 -19.86
N PHE A 117 6.39 17.45 -18.54
CA PHE A 117 7.63 17.54 -17.79
C PHE A 117 8.66 16.50 -18.25
N ALA A 118 8.26 15.23 -18.34
CA ALA A 118 9.16 14.14 -18.69
C ALA A 118 9.70 14.27 -20.13
N ILE A 119 8.83 14.58 -21.10
CA ILE A 119 9.24 14.82 -22.49
C ILE A 119 10.19 16.02 -22.58
N ASN A 120 9.94 17.09 -21.83
CA ASN A 120 10.87 18.22 -21.78
C ASN A 120 12.25 17.80 -21.27
N GLN A 121 12.33 16.95 -20.24
CA GLN A 121 13.62 16.44 -19.78
C GLN A 121 14.29 15.56 -20.83
N PHE A 122 13.53 14.77 -21.60
CA PHE A 122 14.11 13.96 -22.69
C PHE A 122 14.73 14.84 -23.76
N VAL A 123 14.01 15.88 -24.18
CA VAL A 123 14.44 16.84 -25.20
C VAL A 123 15.64 17.65 -24.70
N GLU A 124 15.63 18.12 -23.45
CA GLU A 124 16.75 18.83 -22.82
C GLU A 124 18.03 17.97 -22.84
N ILE A 125 17.92 16.68 -22.49
CA ILE A 125 19.06 15.74 -22.49
C ILE A 125 19.54 15.45 -23.92
N ASP A 126 18.62 15.20 -24.85
CA ASP A 126 18.96 14.83 -26.22
C ASP A 126 19.54 16.01 -27.03
N LEU A 127 19.14 17.24 -26.71
CA LEU A 127 19.61 18.46 -27.36
C LEU A 127 20.66 19.21 -26.53
N GLN A 128 21.27 18.59 -25.52
CA GLN A 128 22.24 19.25 -24.62
C GLN A 128 23.42 19.93 -25.34
N GLU A 129 23.75 19.52 -26.57
CA GLU A 129 24.80 20.11 -27.42
C GLU A 129 24.36 21.38 -28.17
N PHE A 130 23.05 21.71 -28.15
CA PHE A 130 22.49 22.88 -28.83
C PHE A 130 22.45 24.10 -27.90
N THR A 131 22.99 25.23 -28.35
CA THR A 131 23.01 26.49 -27.58
C THR A 131 21.60 27.01 -27.27
N SER A 132 20.63 26.75 -28.14
CA SER A 132 19.22 27.15 -27.97
C SER A 132 18.54 26.48 -26.78
N VAL A 133 19.05 25.36 -26.26
CA VAL A 133 18.49 24.69 -25.07
C VAL A 133 18.79 25.46 -23.79
N ILE A 134 19.99 26.02 -23.67
CA ILE A 134 20.38 26.83 -22.50
C ILE A 134 19.48 28.08 -22.43
N GLU A 135 19.25 28.70 -23.58
CA GLU A 135 18.39 29.87 -23.70
C GLU A 135 16.91 29.55 -23.48
N TRP A 136 16.43 28.40 -23.97
CA TRP A 136 15.08 27.90 -23.66
C TRP A 136 14.91 27.69 -22.15
N GLY A 137 15.91 27.10 -21.49
CA GLY A 137 15.90 26.90 -20.04
C GLY A 137 15.87 28.21 -19.24
N LEU A 138 16.54 29.26 -19.72
CA LEU A 138 16.47 30.61 -19.12
C LEU A 138 15.12 31.28 -19.38
N PHE A 139 14.65 31.24 -20.63
CA PHE A 139 13.37 31.79 -21.06
C PHE A 139 12.19 31.22 -20.25
N ILE A 140 12.19 29.90 -20.03
CA ILE A 140 11.18 29.23 -19.21
C ILE A 140 11.35 29.64 -17.74
N ARG A 141 12.54 29.68 -17.14
CA ARG A 141 12.70 30.04 -15.72
C ARG A 141 12.18 31.44 -15.38
N GLU A 142 12.35 32.41 -16.28
CA GLU A 142 11.92 33.79 -16.07
C GLU A 142 10.39 33.97 -16.10
N ARG A 143 9.67 33.17 -16.89
CA ARG A 143 8.20 33.24 -17.00
C ARG A 143 7.43 32.39 -15.96
N PHE A 144 8.13 31.68 -15.07
CA PHE A 144 7.58 30.55 -14.30
C PHE A 144 7.20 30.79 -12.83
N LEU A 145 7.07 32.04 -12.40
CA LEU A 145 6.90 32.44 -10.99
C LEU A 145 5.72 31.77 -10.23
N ASN A 146 4.71 31.20 -10.92
CA ASN A 146 3.51 30.63 -10.30
C ASN A 146 3.36 29.09 -10.37
N TYR A 147 4.33 28.35 -10.93
CA TYR A 147 4.18 26.90 -11.07
C TYR A 147 4.79 26.17 -9.86
N LYS A 148 3.93 25.73 -8.92
CA LYS A 148 4.29 24.90 -7.73
C LYS A 148 5.19 23.72 -8.06
N PHE A 149 5.14 23.21 -9.29
CA PHE A 149 5.97 22.14 -9.82
C PHE A 149 7.49 22.38 -9.69
N LEU A 150 7.98 23.62 -9.87
CA LEU A 150 9.41 23.95 -9.75
C LEU A 150 9.89 24.00 -8.29
N SER A 151 8.98 24.01 -7.31
CA SER A 151 9.35 23.93 -5.90
C SER A 151 9.86 22.54 -5.49
N ASN A 152 9.59 21.49 -6.29
CA ASN A 152 10.08 20.13 -6.10
C ASN A 152 11.24 19.77 -7.06
N GLN A 153 12.29 20.59 -7.14
CA GLN A 153 13.51 20.24 -7.92
C GLN A 153 14.17 18.92 -7.52
N SER A 154 13.86 18.39 -6.33
CA SER A 154 14.20 17.02 -5.97
C SER A 154 13.64 16.00 -6.96
N ASP A 155 12.41 16.16 -7.41
CA ASP A 155 11.74 15.22 -8.31
C ASP A 155 12.26 15.38 -9.75
N LYS A 156 12.57 16.61 -10.18
CA LYS A 156 13.30 16.81 -11.45
C LYS A 156 14.64 16.09 -11.44
N PHE A 157 15.44 16.31 -10.42
CA PHE A 157 16.74 15.64 -10.32
C PHE A 157 16.63 14.11 -10.22
N ARG A 158 15.60 13.58 -9.53
CA ARG A 158 15.32 12.13 -9.52
C ARG A 158 15.11 11.61 -10.93
N PHE A 159 14.30 12.33 -11.71
CA PHE A 159 13.98 11.94 -13.06
C PHE A 159 15.19 12.03 -13.99
N ASP A 160 15.98 13.10 -13.88
CA ASP A 160 17.24 13.24 -14.64
C ASP A 160 18.19 12.08 -14.31
N LYS A 161 18.34 11.71 -13.03
CA LYS A 161 19.18 10.59 -12.61
C LYS A 161 18.68 9.26 -13.17
N PHE A 162 17.35 9.04 -13.17
CA PHE A 162 16.76 7.86 -13.78
C PHE A 162 17.15 7.76 -15.25
N LEU A 163 17.12 8.87 -15.99
CA LEU A 163 17.42 8.90 -17.42
C LEU A 163 18.88 8.64 -17.78
N GLU A 164 19.81 8.91 -16.86
CA GLU A 164 21.23 8.70 -17.07
C GLU A 164 21.70 7.25 -16.81
N LEU A 165 20.83 6.39 -16.28
CA LEU A 165 21.15 4.97 -16.08
C LEU A 165 21.35 4.29 -17.43
N LYS A 166 22.47 3.57 -17.57
CA LYS A 166 22.80 2.89 -18.82
C LYS A 166 22.10 1.54 -18.92
N GLU A 167 21.98 1.02 -20.14
CA GLU A 167 21.36 -0.28 -20.43
C GLU A 167 22.28 -1.47 -20.15
N ILE A 168 21.76 -2.52 -19.52
CA ILE A 168 22.44 -3.83 -19.40
C ILE A 168 22.26 -4.63 -20.71
N LYS A 169 21.12 -4.41 -21.40
CA LYS A 169 20.77 -4.93 -22.73
C LYS A 169 20.06 -3.82 -23.52
N ASP A 170 20.20 -3.82 -24.84
CA ASP A 170 19.67 -2.81 -25.79
C ASP A 170 18.12 -2.66 -25.81
N SER A 171 17.39 -3.28 -24.89
CA SER A 171 15.91 -3.27 -24.79
C SER A 171 15.42 -2.77 -23.42
N GLU A 172 16.27 -2.06 -22.67
CA GLU A 172 16.02 -1.76 -21.25
C GLU A 172 16.36 -0.31 -20.82
N SER A 173 16.39 0.66 -21.73
CA SER A 173 16.73 2.06 -21.36
C SER A 173 15.65 2.67 -20.47
N PRO A 174 16.02 3.62 -19.60
CA PRO A 174 15.06 4.42 -18.83
C PRO A 174 14.00 5.10 -19.71
N LYS A 175 14.40 5.63 -20.88
CA LYS A 175 13.47 6.25 -21.84
C LYS A 175 12.51 5.23 -22.42
N GLN A 176 13.01 4.11 -22.94
CA GLN A 176 12.14 3.03 -23.44
C GLN A 176 11.21 2.51 -22.34
N PHE A 177 11.73 2.28 -21.13
CA PHE A 177 10.95 1.86 -19.98
C PHE A 177 9.85 2.87 -19.66
N PHE A 178 10.12 4.18 -19.67
CA PHE A 178 9.12 5.21 -19.44
C PHE A 178 7.98 5.16 -20.47
N PHE A 179 8.29 5.05 -21.77
CA PHE A 179 7.27 4.95 -22.81
C PHE A 179 6.48 3.64 -22.73
N GLU A 180 7.16 2.52 -22.48
CA GLU A 180 6.50 1.23 -22.21
C GLU A 180 5.58 1.32 -20.99
N TYR A 181 6.07 1.94 -19.90
CA TYR A 181 5.35 2.10 -18.65
C TYR A 181 4.11 2.96 -18.84
N ILE A 182 4.19 4.10 -19.52
CA ILE A 182 3.02 4.96 -19.77
C ILE A 182 2.01 4.30 -20.68
N ARG A 183 2.45 3.57 -21.71
CA ARG A 183 1.53 2.84 -22.58
C ARG A 183 0.81 1.71 -21.85
N ARG A 184 1.53 1.00 -20.97
CA ARG A 184 0.93 -0.02 -20.11
C ARG A 184 -0.04 0.59 -19.10
N ASN A 185 0.23 1.82 -18.67
CA ASN A 185 -0.52 2.51 -17.64
C ASN A 185 -1.25 3.76 -18.18
N SER A 186 -1.80 3.68 -19.40
CA SER A 186 -2.34 4.85 -20.12
C SER A 186 -3.59 5.45 -19.50
N ASN A 187 -4.16 4.76 -18.51
CA ASN A 187 -5.41 5.10 -17.84
C ASN A 187 -5.16 5.64 -16.42
N LEU A 188 -3.90 5.83 -16.02
CA LEU A 188 -3.55 6.47 -14.76
C LEU A 188 -3.89 7.96 -14.83
N ASP A 189 -4.51 8.48 -13.77
CA ASP A 189 -4.60 9.92 -13.58
C ASP A 189 -3.28 10.45 -12.99
N PHE A 190 -2.57 11.25 -13.79
CA PHE A 190 -1.24 11.74 -13.48
C PHE A 190 -1.22 13.12 -12.82
N ASP A 191 -2.37 13.77 -12.69
CA ASP A 191 -2.41 15.21 -12.40
C ASP A 191 -2.29 15.54 -10.90
N GLU A 192 -2.67 14.64 -9.99
CA GLU A 192 -2.74 14.98 -8.55
C GLU A 192 -1.46 14.67 -7.74
N ASN A 193 -0.63 13.70 -8.13
CA ASN A 193 0.57 13.33 -7.35
C ASN A 193 1.76 12.79 -8.18
N LEU A 194 2.48 13.71 -8.82
CA LEU A 194 3.66 13.43 -9.65
C LEU A 194 4.77 12.64 -8.93
N GLN A 195 4.96 12.90 -7.64
CA GLN A 195 5.99 12.26 -6.84
C GLN A 195 5.66 10.78 -6.61
N PHE A 196 4.40 10.46 -6.36
CA PHE A 196 3.92 9.07 -6.26
C PHE A 196 4.19 8.30 -7.55
N TYR A 197 3.82 8.88 -8.70
CA TYR A 197 4.05 8.27 -10.00
C TYR A 197 5.51 7.92 -10.24
N PHE A 198 6.41 8.90 -10.05
CA PHE A 198 7.83 8.67 -10.30
C PHE A 198 8.41 7.63 -9.37
N ASN A 199 8.04 7.66 -8.09
CA ASN A 199 8.52 6.66 -7.13
C ASN A 199 8.10 5.24 -7.54
N LYS A 200 6.84 5.05 -7.95
CA LYS A 200 6.34 3.73 -8.40
C LYS A 200 7.07 3.25 -9.66
N MET A 201 7.21 4.12 -10.65
CA MET A 201 7.97 3.83 -11.87
C MET A 201 9.43 3.43 -11.54
N TYR A 202 10.08 4.12 -10.59
CA TYR A 202 11.43 3.77 -10.16
C TYR A 202 11.50 2.44 -9.44
N GLU A 203 10.52 2.12 -8.58
CA GLU A 203 10.46 0.83 -7.88
C GLU A 203 10.35 -0.35 -8.86
N ASP A 204 9.51 -0.24 -9.88
CA ASP A 204 9.36 -1.28 -10.91
C ASP A 204 10.63 -1.46 -11.73
N PHE A 205 11.24 -0.34 -12.14
CA PHE A 205 12.53 -0.36 -12.82
C PHE A 205 13.62 -0.97 -11.92
N MET A 206 13.57 -0.70 -10.62
CA MET A 206 14.50 -1.22 -9.63
C MET A 206 14.33 -2.71 -9.39
N PHE A 207 13.09 -3.18 -9.28
CA PHE A 207 12.80 -4.59 -9.19
C PHE A 207 13.35 -5.34 -10.41
N LYS A 208 13.13 -4.80 -11.61
CA LYS A 208 13.65 -5.36 -12.87
C LYS A 208 15.19 -5.42 -12.89
N SER A 209 15.85 -4.32 -12.53
CA SER A 209 17.33 -4.24 -12.52
C SER A 209 17.99 -5.06 -11.40
N SER A 210 17.32 -5.22 -10.25
CA SER A 210 17.84 -5.97 -9.09
C SER A 210 18.08 -7.46 -9.36
N LYS A 211 17.41 -8.05 -10.36
CA LYS A 211 17.66 -9.44 -10.80
C LYS A 211 19.12 -9.65 -11.23
N ASN A 212 19.77 -8.60 -11.72
CA ASN A 212 21.16 -8.64 -12.19
C ASN A 212 22.19 -8.48 -11.05
N LEU A 213 21.76 -8.25 -9.81
CA LEU A 213 22.66 -8.21 -8.64
C LEU A 213 23.12 -9.60 -8.17
N GLN A 214 22.54 -10.67 -8.73
CA GLN A 214 22.82 -12.06 -8.33
C GLN A 214 24.11 -12.60 -8.95
N SER A 215 25.24 -11.95 -8.65
CA SER A 215 26.57 -12.38 -9.08
C SER A 215 27.52 -12.45 -7.90
N ASN A 216 28.35 -13.50 -7.86
CA ASN A 216 29.37 -13.65 -6.82
C ASN A 216 30.37 -12.49 -6.81
N GLU A 217 30.82 -12.02 -7.98
CA GLU A 217 31.77 -10.91 -8.07
C GLU A 217 31.15 -9.56 -7.67
N ILE A 218 29.89 -9.30 -8.06
CA ILE A 218 29.18 -8.06 -7.68
C ILE A 218 28.93 -8.07 -6.16
N THR A 219 28.49 -9.19 -5.60
CA THR A 219 28.25 -9.35 -4.16
C THR A 219 29.54 -9.10 -3.36
N GLU A 220 30.66 -9.67 -3.80
CA GLU A 220 31.97 -9.44 -3.18
C GLU A 220 32.41 -7.97 -3.31
N THR A 221 32.15 -7.34 -4.46
CA THR A 221 32.41 -5.91 -4.67
C THR A 221 31.61 -5.06 -3.68
N LEU A 222 30.34 -5.37 -3.42
CA LEU A 222 29.49 -4.65 -2.46
C LEU A 222 29.98 -4.79 -1.00
N ARG A 223 30.43 -5.99 -0.61
CA ARG A 223 31.05 -6.24 0.70
C ARG A 223 32.29 -5.37 0.91
N ILE A 224 33.19 -5.39 -0.07
CA ILE A 224 34.43 -4.60 -0.08
C ILE A 224 34.12 -3.10 -0.04
N LEU A 225 33.19 -2.65 -0.87
CA LEU A 225 32.80 -1.25 -0.97
C LEU A 225 32.23 -0.72 0.35
N THR A 226 31.43 -1.53 1.04
CA THR A 226 30.93 -1.22 2.39
C THR A 226 32.07 -1.08 3.39
N LYS A 227 33.02 -2.04 3.41
CA LYS A 227 34.20 -1.99 4.29
C LYS A 227 35.05 -0.73 4.03
N ILE A 228 35.28 -0.39 2.76
CA ILE A 228 36.01 0.82 2.36
C ILE A 228 35.29 2.07 2.87
N PHE A 229 34.00 2.24 2.53
CA PHE A 229 33.26 3.45 2.85
C PHE A 229 33.09 3.66 4.37
N TYR A 230 32.83 2.61 5.14
CA TYR A 230 32.69 2.72 6.59
C TYR A 230 34.00 3.10 7.29
N LYS A 231 35.15 2.75 6.71
CA LYS A 231 36.47 3.08 7.27
C LYS A 231 36.91 4.50 6.91
N ILE A 232 36.80 4.90 5.64
CA ILE A 232 37.23 6.23 5.18
C ILE A 232 36.19 7.33 5.47
N LYS A 233 34.92 6.94 5.65
CA LYS A 233 33.75 7.76 5.98
C LYS A 233 33.32 8.75 4.91
N ASN A 234 34.24 9.41 4.23
CA ASN A 234 33.97 10.30 3.11
C ASN A 234 34.85 9.92 1.92
N CYS A 235 34.22 9.57 0.80
CA CYS A 235 34.90 9.28 -0.45
C CYS A 235 33.93 9.43 -1.60
N ASP A 236 34.44 10.01 -2.65
CA ASP A 236 33.65 10.89 -3.49
C ASP A 236 34.14 10.86 -4.94
N THR A 237 35.03 9.93 -5.26
CA THR A 237 35.35 9.50 -6.64
C THR A 237 35.45 7.98 -6.74
N LEU A 238 35.03 7.42 -7.89
CA LEU A 238 35.22 6.00 -8.22
C LEU A 238 36.71 5.61 -8.19
N GLU A 239 37.59 6.52 -8.62
CA GLU A 239 39.04 6.33 -8.57
C GLU A 239 39.56 6.30 -7.13
N GLY A 240 39.04 7.14 -6.24
CA GLY A 240 39.33 7.08 -4.82
C GLY A 240 38.98 5.71 -4.22
N PHE A 241 37.77 5.21 -4.48
CA PHE A 241 37.38 3.86 -4.07
C PHE A 241 38.29 2.76 -4.64
N HIS A 242 38.70 2.88 -5.90
CA HIS A 242 39.64 1.94 -6.54
C HIS A 242 41.04 1.99 -5.91
N ASN A 243 41.54 3.18 -5.59
CA ASN A 243 42.82 3.38 -4.91
C ASN A 243 42.79 2.83 -3.48
N TYR A 244 41.72 3.10 -2.73
CA TYR A 244 41.52 2.52 -1.39
C TYR A 244 41.41 1.00 -1.44
N PHE A 245 40.76 0.44 -2.45
CA PHE A 245 40.75 -1.01 -2.65
C PHE A 245 42.17 -1.57 -2.79
N ASN A 246 42.99 -0.99 -3.67
CA ASN A 246 44.38 -1.43 -3.88
C ASN A 246 45.21 -1.31 -2.59
N ASN A 247 45.08 -0.17 -1.89
CA ASN A 247 45.81 0.10 -0.66
C ASN A 247 45.38 -0.84 0.47
N PHE A 248 44.07 -1.02 0.68
CA PHE A 248 43.55 -1.89 1.73
C PHE A 248 43.81 -3.36 1.45
N LYS A 249 43.85 -3.77 0.18
CA LYS A 249 44.29 -5.13 -0.22
C LYS A 249 45.78 -5.35 0.10
N LYS A 250 46.65 -4.39 -0.25
CA LYS A 250 48.09 -4.43 0.09
C LYS A 250 48.33 -4.48 1.60
N GLN A 251 47.58 -3.69 2.36
CA GLN A 251 47.64 -3.62 3.82
C GLN A 251 46.95 -4.80 4.53
N LYS A 252 46.41 -5.78 3.78
CA LYS A 252 45.63 -6.92 4.31
C LYS A 252 44.41 -6.53 5.17
N ILE A 253 43.92 -5.29 5.03
CA ILE A 253 42.66 -4.83 5.66
C ILE A 253 41.45 -5.52 5.02
N ILE A 254 41.57 -5.83 3.72
CA ILE A 254 40.55 -6.57 2.96
C ILE A 254 41.20 -7.80 2.36
N GLN A 255 40.65 -8.97 2.67
CA GLN A 255 41.01 -10.24 2.05
C GLN A 255 39.98 -10.58 0.97
N THR A 256 40.45 -10.78 -0.26
CA THR A 256 39.60 -11.04 -1.42
C THR A 256 40.40 -11.54 -2.62
N ASP A 257 39.80 -12.48 -3.36
CA ASP A 257 40.32 -12.98 -4.64
C ASP A 257 40.03 -12.01 -5.80
N LEU A 258 39.17 -11.01 -5.56
CA LEU A 258 38.75 -10.07 -6.59
C LEU A 258 39.95 -9.26 -7.08
N SER A 259 40.18 -9.25 -8.39
CA SER A 259 41.28 -8.51 -9.00
C SER A 259 41.01 -7.01 -9.01
N SER A 260 42.05 -6.19 -9.10
CA SER A 260 41.90 -4.72 -9.24
C SER A 260 41.09 -4.35 -10.49
N ARG A 261 41.27 -5.10 -11.58
CA ARG A 261 40.51 -4.92 -12.83
C ARG A 261 39.04 -5.29 -12.66
N SER A 262 38.74 -6.41 -12.01
CA SER A 262 37.37 -6.85 -11.72
C SER A 262 36.67 -5.86 -10.79
N PHE A 263 37.33 -5.39 -9.73
CA PHE A 263 36.74 -4.42 -8.79
C PHE A 263 36.38 -3.13 -9.51
N ARG A 264 37.28 -2.58 -10.32
CA ARG A 264 37.03 -1.38 -11.13
C ARG A 264 35.89 -1.58 -12.12
N LYS A 265 35.80 -2.75 -12.77
CA LYS A 265 34.70 -3.10 -13.68
C LYS A 265 33.37 -3.13 -12.95
N ASN A 266 33.31 -3.82 -11.81
CA ASN A 266 32.08 -4.02 -11.04
C ASN A 266 31.64 -2.72 -10.35
N LEU A 267 32.56 -1.90 -9.85
CA LEU A 267 32.25 -0.59 -9.29
C LEU A 267 31.66 0.35 -10.36
N ARG A 268 32.24 0.35 -11.57
CA ARG A 268 31.67 1.08 -12.72
C ARG A 268 30.30 0.53 -13.11
N TRP A 269 30.10 -0.77 -13.01
CA TRP A 269 28.82 -1.40 -13.26
C TRP A 269 27.78 -0.94 -12.24
N ILE A 270 28.08 -1.03 -10.93
CA ILE A 270 27.20 -0.59 -9.84
C ILE A 270 26.77 0.86 -10.04
N ASN A 271 27.72 1.75 -10.34
CA ASN A 271 27.43 3.17 -10.55
C ASN A 271 26.58 3.47 -11.81
N LYS A 272 26.67 2.63 -12.85
CA LYS A 272 25.97 2.84 -14.13
C LYS A 272 24.60 2.18 -14.21
N TYR A 273 24.42 1.06 -13.50
CA TYR A 273 23.30 0.13 -13.69
C TYR A 273 22.49 -0.13 -12.42
N SER A 274 22.88 0.46 -11.28
CA SER A 274 22.17 0.30 -10.01
C SER A 274 22.06 1.63 -9.26
N TYR A 275 21.19 1.67 -8.26
CA TYR A 275 21.03 2.83 -7.38
C TYR A 275 21.73 2.65 -6.04
N ILE A 276 22.50 1.57 -5.87
CA ILE A 276 23.32 1.36 -4.68
C ILE A 276 24.32 2.51 -4.62
N THR A 277 24.41 3.19 -3.48
CA THR A 277 25.24 4.38 -3.35
C THR A 277 25.67 4.64 -1.90
N PRO A 278 26.85 5.24 -1.64
CA PRO A 278 27.24 5.62 -0.29
C PRO A 278 26.33 6.75 0.20
N SER A 279 25.64 6.54 1.32
CA SER A 279 24.77 7.55 1.93
C SER A 279 25.17 7.73 3.40
N TYR A 280 24.47 8.60 4.13
CA TYR A 280 24.71 8.77 5.56
C TYR A 280 23.39 8.72 6.35
N TYR A 281 23.48 8.15 7.55
CA TYR A 281 22.42 8.11 8.54
C TYR A 281 22.48 9.31 9.47
N TYR A 282 21.32 9.81 9.90
CA TYR A 282 21.17 10.94 10.82
C TYR A 282 21.21 10.53 12.28
N ASP A 283 22.02 11.21 13.07
CA ASP A 283 21.73 11.30 14.50
C ASP A 283 20.72 12.43 14.75
N TRP A 284 19.45 12.05 14.89
CA TRP A 284 18.37 13.00 15.09
C TRP A 284 18.54 13.84 16.36
N LYS A 285 19.07 13.25 17.43
CA LYS A 285 19.28 13.97 18.69
C LYS A 285 20.43 14.97 18.59
N ALA A 286 21.41 14.71 17.73
CA ALA A 286 22.49 15.66 17.46
C ALA A 286 21.97 16.97 16.85
N ILE A 287 20.76 16.99 16.29
CA ILE A 287 20.10 18.18 15.71
C ILE A 287 18.81 18.55 16.46
N ASN A 288 18.69 18.25 17.76
CA ASN A 288 17.53 18.58 18.60
C ASN A 288 16.18 17.98 18.13
N MET A 289 16.21 16.85 17.42
CA MET A 289 15.04 16.08 17.00
C MET A 289 15.04 14.67 17.60
N ALA A 290 13.89 14.01 17.59
CA ALA A 290 13.71 12.66 18.08
C ALA A 290 13.07 11.77 17.02
N ILE A 291 13.45 10.48 17.01
CA ILE A 291 12.61 9.42 16.45
C ILE A 291 11.79 8.82 17.59
N ILE A 292 10.48 8.80 17.41
CA ILE A 292 9.54 8.11 18.30
C ILE A 292 8.87 6.99 17.52
N THR A 293 9.00 5.75 17.99
CA THR A 293 8.25 4.61 17.48
C THR A 293 6.86 4.62 18.10
N CYS A 294 5.81 4.61 17.28
CA CYS A 294 4.43 4.67 17.76
C CYS A 294 3.64 3.45 17.31
N HIS A 295 2.87 2.89 18.25
CA HIS A 295 1.90 1.85 17.99
C HIS A 295 0.57 2.22 18.67
N LEU A 296 -0.47 2.45 17.87
CA LEU A 296 -1.81 2.82 18.33
C LEU A 296 -2.83 1.75 17.94
N LYS A 297 -3.83 1.54 18.78
CA LYS A 297 -5.01 0.72 18.48
C LYS A 297 -6.26 1.56 18.66
N PHE A 298 -6.98 1.79 17.57
CA PHE A 298 -8.20 2.59 17.58
C PHE A 298 -9.40 1.79 18.10
N ASN A 299 -10.40 2.49 18.62
CA ASN A 299 -11.64 1.89 19.10
C ASN A 299 -12.42 1.24 17.95
N PRO A 300 -12.94 -0.01 18.08
CA PRO A 300 -13.62 -0.70 16.98
C PRO A 300 -14.96 -0.07 16.56
N LEU A 301 -15.49 0.84 17.40
CA LEU A 301 -16.67 1.62 17.06
C LEU A 301 -16.39 2.65 15.97
N LEU A 302 -15.15 3.16 15.87
CA LEU A 302 -14.76 4.09 14.82
C LEU A 302 -14.80 3.42 13.43
N GLU A 303 -15.17 4.22 12.44
CA GLU A 303 -15.07 3.84 11.04
C GLU A 303 -13.65 4.07 10.53
N LYS A 304 -13.20 3.19 9.63
CA LYS A 304 -11.86 3.28 9.03
C LYS A 304 -11.63 4.63 8.33
N ALA A 305 -12.62 5.14 7.60
CA ALA A 305 -12.51 6.43 6.90
C ALA A 305 -12.20 7.60 7.84
N LYS A 306 -12.77 7.61 9.06
CA LYS A 306 -12.47 8.63 10.08
C LYS A 306 -11.03 8.51 10.59
N ILE A 307 -10.56 7.28 10.78
CA ILE A 307 -9.18 7.00 11.21
C ILE A 307 -8.17 7.45 10.14
N ASP A 308 -8.46 7.19 8.86
CA ASP A 308 -7.59 7.63 7.76
C ASP A 308 -7.49 9.15 7.67
N LYS A 309 -8.60 9.88 7.87
CA LYS A 309 -8.59 11.35 7.96
C LYS A 309 -7.65 11.86 9.06
N ILE A 310 -7.68 11.23 10.24
CA ILE A 310 -6.77 11.57 11.35
C ILE A 310 -5.32 11.28 10.96
N ILE A 311 -5.03 10.09 10.46
CA ILE A 311 -3.67 9.65 10.12
C ILE A 311 -3.04 10.55 9.04
N ASN A 312 -3.80 10.89 8.00
CA ASN A 312 -3.31 11.69 6.88
C ASN A 312 -2.95 13.13 7.27
N GLN A 313 -3.60 13.70 8.29
CA GLN A 313 -3.32 15.06 8.76
C GLN A 313 -2.39 15.10 9.99
N MET A 314 -1.95 13.94 10.50
CA MET A 314 -1.21 13.85 11.75
C MET A 314 0.19 14.49 11.66
N PRO A 315 0.51 15.53 12.47
CA PRO A 315 1.79 16.22 12.39
C PRO A 315 2.98 15.29 12.68
N PHE A 316 4.05 15.43 11.88
CA PHE A 316 5.33 14.69 12.00
C PHE A 316 5.24 13.17 11.86
N LEU A 317 4.07 12.60 11.53
CA LEU A 317 3.88 11.18 11.32
C LEU A 317 4.55 10.74 10.00
N ILE A 318 5.32 9.67 10.04
CA ILE A 318 6.04 9.11 8.90
C ILE A 318 5.81 7.61 8.87
N MET A 319 5.66 7.08 7.65
CA MET A 319 5.55 5.66 7.37
C MET A 319 4.41 4.98 8.16
N PRO A 320 3.14 5.45 8.03
CA PRO A 320 2.01 4.81 8.68
C PRO A 320 1.80 3.41 8.11
N LYS A 321 1.82 2.39 8.97
CA LYS A 321 1.53 1.00 8.62
C LYS A 321 0.27 0.54 9.35
N LEU A 322 -0.68 -0.06 8.63
CA LEU A 322 -2.00 -0.43 9.16
C LEU A 322 -2.21 -1.94 9.21
N SER A 323 -3.01 -2.40 10.17
CA SER A 323 -3.52 -3.77 10.24
C SER A 323 -5.00 -3.76 10.62
N ILE A 324 -5.82 -4.53 9.89
CA ILE A 324 -7.29 -4.63 10.03
C ILE A 324 -7.70 -6.10 10.12
N THR A 325 -6.94 -6.87 10.91
CA THR A 325 -7.16 -8.30 11.14
C THR A 325 -8.34 -8.60 12.07
N ASN A 326 -8.93 -7.55 12.63
CA ASN A 326 -10.11 -7.53 13.49
C ASN A 326 -10.90 -6.22 13.22
N PHE A 327 -12.03 -5.98 13.88
CA PHE A 327 -12.77 -4.71 13.67
C PHE A 327 -12.03 -3.49 14.22
N THR A 328 -10.89 -3.67 14.89
CA THR A 328 -9.98 -2.57 15.23
C THR A 328 -8.95 -2.30 14.16
N VAL A 329 -8.63 -1.03 14.01
CA VAL A 329 -7.51 -0.58 13.19
C VAL A 329 -6.32 -0.39 14.10
N GLU A 330 -5.20 -1.03 13.75
CA GLU A 330 -3.93 -0.83 14.41
C GLU A 330 -2.98 -0.08 13.51
N LEU A 331 -2.29 0.91 14.08
CA LEU A 331 -1.29 1.75 13.42
C LEU A 331 0.08 1.46 14.04
N SER A 332 1.07 1.20 13.20
CA SER A 332 2.50 1.22 13.53
C SER A 332 3.19 2.28 12.67
N ALA A 333 3.87 3.24 13.29
CA ALA A 333 4.47 4.36 12.57
C ALA A 333 5.70 4.93 13.30
N TYR A 334 6.38 5.89 12.68
CA TYR A 334 7.42 6.70 13.31
C TYR A 334 7.02 8.17 13.33
N PHE A 335 7.34 8.88 14.41
CA PHE A 335 7.42 10.34 14.39
C PHE A 335 8.87 10.77 14.29
N VAL A 336 9.13 11.78 13.47
CA VAL A 336 10.40 12.51 13.51
C VAL A 336 10.10 13.95 13.86
N ILE A 337 10.31 14.27 15.14
CA ILE A 337 9.71 15.45 15.77
C ILE A 337 10.78 16.28 16.50
N PRO A 338 10.74 17.61 16.45
CA PRO A 338 11.59 18.45 17.30
C PRO A 338 11.31 18.20 18.78
N ARG A 339 12.36 18.22 19.62
CA ARG A 339 12.26 17.93 21.06
C ARG A 339 11.13 18.71 21.76
N ILE A 340 10.97 19.97 21.39
CA ILE A 340 10.01 20.91 21.97
C ILE A 340 8.55 20.47 21.85
N TYR A 341 8.21 19.60 20.90
CA TYR A 341 6.83 19.13 20.66
C TYR A 341 6.53 17.76 21.27
N ILE A 342 7.51 17.07 21.86
CA ILE A 342 7.32 15.71 22.37
C ILE A 342 6.24 15.67 23.46
N LYS A 343 6.23 16.67 24.34
CA LYS A 343 5.22 16.78 25.41
C LYS A 343 3.81 16.96 24.83
N ASP A 344 3.65 17.88 23.88
CA ASP A 344 2.35 18.16 23.26
C ASP A 344 1.78 16.93 22.51
N LEU A 345 2.65 16.12 21.89
CA LEU A 345 2.25 14.84 21.29
C LEU A 345 1.74 13.84 22.34
N VAL A 346 2.45 13.73 23.48
CA VAL A 346 2.07 12.85 24.60
C VAL A 346 0.71 13.29 25.16
N ASP A 347 0.55 14.59 25.45
CA ASP A 347 -0.67 15.17 26.00
C ASP A 347 -1.87 14.91 25.06
N MET A 348 -1.70 15.14 23.74
CA MET A 348 -2.73 14.87 22.74
C MET A 348 -3.11 13.37 22.68
N LEU A 349 -2.14 12.45 22.75
CA LEU A 349 -2.44 11.01 22.76
C LEU A 349 -3.13 10.56 24.06
N GLU A 350 -2.87 11.23 25.19
CA GLU A 350 -3.65 11.05 26.42
C GLU A 350 -5.08 11.53 26.29
N GLU A 351 -5.31 12.69 25.68
CA GLU A 351 -6.67 13.18 25.43
C GLU A 351 -7.44 12.24 24.49
N MET A 352 -6.82 11.77 23.41
CA MET A 352 -7.45 10.80 22.50
C MET A 352 -7.83 9.48 23.18
N GLU A 353 -7.05 9.01 24.15
CA GLU A 353 -7.37 7.82 24.97
C GLU A 353 -8.48 8.13 25.98
N ARG A 354 -8.47 9.31 26.63
CA ARG A 354 -9.54 9.73 27.55
C ARG A 354 -10.90 9.78 26.87
N PHE A 355 -10.95 10.30 25.64
CA PHE A 355 -12.16 10.33 24.80
C PHE A 355 -12.53 8.95 24.21
N GLY A 356 -11.74 7.92 24.47
CA GLY A 356 -11.97 6.55 24.02
C GLY A 356 -11.76 6.33 22.53
N TYR A 357 -11.11 7.26 21.80
CA TYR A 357 -10.79 7.09 20.38
C TYR A 357 -9.68 6.05 20.16
N ILE A 358 -8.73 5.99 21.11
CA ILE A 358 -7.64 5.03 21.14
C ILE A 358 -7.80 4.18 22.41
N ILE A 359 -7.66 2.86 22.27
CA ILE A 359 -7.78 1.90 23.38
C ILE A 359 -6.43 1.33 23.83
N LYS A 360 -5.37 1.54 23.03
CA LYS A 360 -4.00 1.17 23.39
C LYS A 360 -3.00 2.08 22.66
N LYS A 361 -2.00 2.54 23.40
CA LYS A 361 -0.89 3.35 22.88
C LYS A 361 0.44 2.85 23.43
N HIS A 362 1.42 2.74 22.54
CA HIS A 362 2.84 2.62 22.89
C HIS A 362 3.58 3.66 22.07
N CYS A 363 4.27 4.57 22.73
CA CYS A 363 4.96 5.67 22.07
C CYS A 363 6.32 5.79 22.72
N SER A 364 7.37 5.40 22.01
CA SER A 364 8.68 5.15 22.61
C SER A 364 9.81 5.88 21.89
N LEU A 365 10.67 6.56 22.63
CA LEU A 365 11.82 7.29 22.12
C LEU A 365 12.96 6.32 21.74
N ALA A 366 13.53 6.47 20.55
CA ALA A 366 14.63 5.63 20.10
C ALA A 366 15.95 5.91 20.85
N LYS A 367 16.61 4.84 21.32
CA LYS A 367 17.97 4.85 21.89
C LYS A 367 19.03 4.35 20.93
N LYS A 368 18.70 3.28 20.21
CA LYS A 368 19.63 2.60 19.32
C LYS A 368 18.88 2.05 18.13
N TYR A 369 19.52 2.10 16.97
CA TYR A 369 19.06 1.52 15.73
C TYR A 369 20.10 0.56 15.21
N VAL A 370 19.67 -0.64 14.82
CA VAL A 370 20.52 -1.66 14.23
C VAL A 370 19.90 -2.11 12.92
N PHE A 371 20.71 -2.15 11.87
CA PHE A 371 20.33 -2.66 10.56
C PHE A 371 21.32 -3.73 10.13
N SER A 372 20.82 -4.90 9.74
CA SER A 372 21.62 -6.02 9.28
C SER A 372 21.17 -6.47 7.89
N LEU A 373 22.15 -6.74 7.03
CA LEU A 373 21.98 -7.22 5.66
C LEU A 373 22.86 -8.45 5.46
N ASN A 374 22.28 -9.56 5.03
CA ASN A 374 23.04 -10.77 4.71
C ASN A 374 23.25 -10.88 3.20
N LEU A 375 24.44 -10.50 2.72
CA LEU A 375 24.76 -10.52 1.29
C LEU A 375 24.85 -11.94 0.71
N ASN A 376 24.91 -13.00 1.53
CA ASN A 376 24.90 -14.37 1.01
C ASN A 376 23.65 -14.67 0.16
N TYR A 377 22.53 -13.97 0.41
CA TYR A 377 21.29 -14.10 -0.37
C TYR A 377 21.40 -13.64 -1.83
N PHE A 378 22.43 -12.86 -2.18
CA PHE A 378 22.67 -12.39 -3.55
C PHE A 378 23.70 -13.25 -4.31
N ARG A 379 24.23 -14.30 -3.68
CA ARG A 379 25.23 -15.18 -4.32
C ARG A 379 24.55 -16.20 -5.23
N GLU A 380 25.16 -16.46 -6.39
CA GLU A 380 24.68 -17.40 -7.43
C GLU A 380 24.41 -18.82 -6.89
N SER A 381 25.05 -19.20 -5.78
CA SER A 381 24.87 -20.51 -5.17
C SER A 381 23.50 -20.72 -4.52
N TYR A 382 22.70 -19.67 -4.33
CA TYR A 382 21.38 -19.72 -3.69
C TYR A 382 20.29 -19.31 -4.67
N LYS A 383 19.15 -20.02 -4.65
CA LYS A 383 17.99 -19.68 -5.49
C LYS A 383 17.06 -18.71 -4.75
N ASN A 384 16.36 -17.86 -5.50
CA ASN A 384 15.30 -17.00 -4.95
C ASN A 384 14.27 -17.80 -4.15
N GLY A 385 13.83 -17.21 -3.04
CA GLY A 385 12.90 -17.83 -2.11
C GLY A 385 13.54 -18.72 -1.04
N GLN A 386 14.79 -19.20 -1.22
CA GLN A 386 15.43 -20.10 -0.25
C GLN A 386 15.74 -19.39 1.06
N ILE A 387 15.74 -20.13 2.18
CA ILE A 387 16.38 -19.66 3.43
C ILE A 387 17.75 -20.34 3.54
N ILE A 388 18.78 -19.54 3.84
CA ILE A 388 20.17 -19.99 3.93
C ILE A 388 20.39 -20.75 5.25
N ASP A 389 21.12 -21.86 5.15
CA ASP A 389 21.60 -22.64 6.29
C ASP A 389 23.08 -22.33 6.52
N PHE A 390 23.40 -21.69 7.65
CA PHE A 390 24.77 -21.28 7.99
C PHE A 390 25.73 -22.44 8.18
N LYS A 391 25.22 -23.64 8.46
CA LYS A 391 26.06 -24.83 8.64
C LYS A 391 26.61 -25.36 7.31
N LYS A 392 26.16 -24.85 6.16
CA LYS A 392 26.65 -25.28 4.86
C LYS A 392 27.98 -24.61 4.52
N LYS A 393 28.91 -25.39 3.95
CA LYS A 393 30.23 -24.92 3.48
C LYS A 393 30.21 -23.69 2.57
N ARG A 394 29.10 -23.40 1.89
CA ARG A 394 28.97 -22.24 0.99
C ARG A 394 28.61 -20.94 1.71
N TYR A 395 28.23 -20.99 2.98
CA TYR A 395 27.95 -19.80 3.78
C TYR A 395 29.26 -19.10 4.18
N LEU A 396 29.30 -17.78 4.11
CA LEU A 396 30.45 -16.98 4.52
C LEU A 396 29.98 -15.87 5.46
N GLU A 397 30.45 -15.89 6.71
CA GLU A 397 30.10 -14.89 7.75
C GLU A 397 30.54 -13.47 7.35
N ASP A 398 31.62 -13.37 6.58
CA ASP A 398 32.20 -12.11 6.11
C ASP A 398 31.24 -11.25 5.25
N PHE A 399 30.15 -11.87 4.75
CA PHE A 399 29.08 -11.24 3.97
C PHE A 399 27.89 -10.76 4.82
N GLU A 400 27.94 -10.95 6.13
CA GLU A 400 27.03 -10.34 7.08
C GLU A 400 27.46 -8.89 7.32
N LEU A 401 26.64 -7.94 6.89
CA LEU A 401 26.90 -6.52 7.05
C LEU A 401 25.96 -5.93 8.10
N GLU A 402 26.52 -5.11 8.99
CA GLU A 402 25.75 -4.44 10.04
C GLU A 402 26.06 -2.94 10.09
N PHE A 403 25.02 -2.17 10.34
CA PHE A 403 25.09 -0.77 10.72
C PHE A 403 24.43 -0.59 12.09
N ILE A 404 25.14 0.04 13.02
CA ILE A 404 24.62 0.39 14.35
C ILE A 404 24.67 1.91 14.53
N GLN A 405 23.56 2.51 14.96
CA GLN A 405 23.50 3.89 15.45
C GLN A 405 23.07 3.87 16.91
N ASN A 406 23.92 4.42 17.79
CA ASN A 406 23.53 4.73 19.17
C ASN A 406 23.20 6.22 19.20
N TYR A 407 21.96 6.59 19.53
CA TYR A 407 21.60 8.00 19.71
C TYR A 407 22.16 8.51 21.02
N ASN A 408 22.52 9.79 21.04
CA ASN A 408 23.02 10.45 22.24
C ASN A 408 22.00 10.39 23.39
N LYS A 409 22.46 10.48 24.62
CA LYS A 409 21.55 10.61 25.77
C LYS A 409 20.79 11.93 25.66
N ASP A 410 21.55 13.01 25.46
CA ASP A 410 21.05 14.37 25.40
C ASP A 410 20.78 14.87 23.98
N PHE A 411 19.91 15.88 23.90
CA PHE A 411 19.63 16.60 22.67
C PHE A 411 20.60 17.78 22.55
N ASN A 412 21.24 17.91 21.39
CA ASN A 412 22.12 19.03 21.10
C ASN A 412 21.43 20.03 20.19
N LYS A 413 21.74 21.32 20.40
CA LYS A 413 21.27 22.42 19.55
C LYS A 413 22.43 22.91 18.68
N PRO A 414 22.76 22.23 17.57
CA PRO A 414 23.79 22.70 16.68
C PRO A 414 23.33 23.97 15.97
N ASN A 415 24.25 24.92 15.85
CA ASN A 415 24.07 26.13 15.05
C ASN A 415 24.09 25.80 13.55
N LEU A 416 23.03 25.21 13.03
CA LEU A 416 22.90 24.86 11.61
C LEU A 416 22.49 26.08 10.78
N THR A 417 23.21 26.32 9.70
CA THR A 417 22.89 27.31 8.67
C THR A 417 21.93 26.74 7.62
N LEU A 418 21.42 27.60 6.73
CA LEU A 418 20.61 27.15 5.58
C LEU A 418 21.37 26.13 4.72
N LEU A 419 22.65 26.41 4.42
CA LEU A 419 23.49 25.50 3.65
C LEU A 419 23.65 24.13 4.34
N ASP A 420 23.82 24.13 5.67
CA ASP A 420 23.91 22.88 6.44
C ASP A 420 22.62 22.06 6.27
N PHE A 421 21.45 22.67 6.42
CA PHE A 421 20.16 21.97 6.22
C PHE A 421 19.99 21.44 4.80
N LEU A 422 20.36 22.22 3.78
CA LEU A 422 20.28 21.77 2.37
C LEU A 422 21.18 20.56 2.11
N ILE A 423 22.41 20.57 2.62
CA ILE A 423 23.32 19.41 2.55
C ILE A 423 22.71 18.21 3.26
N LEU A 424 22.18 18.42 4.47
CA LEU A 424 21.60 17.34 5.26
C LEU A 424 20.34 16.75 4.58
N GLU A 425 19.45 17.57 4.05
CA GLU A 425 18.29 17.07 3.31
C GLU A 425 18.72 16.20 2.12
N ARG A 426 19.73 16.61 1.35
CA ARG A 426 20.24 15.82 0.21
C ARG A 426 20.89 14.50 0.63
N ILE A 427 21.60 14.47 1.75
CA ILE A 427 22.28 13.25 2.24
C ILE A 427 21.31 12.16 2.70
N ARG A 428 20.13 12.54 3.21
CA ARG A 428 19.15 11.61 3.80
C ARG A 428 18.50 10.65 2.80
N PHE A 429 18.45 11.02 1.53
CA PHE A 429 17.71 10.26 0.54
C PHE A 429 18.50 9.03 0.09
N PHE A 430 18.09 7.86 0.58
CA PHE A 430 18.57 6.57 0.11
C PHE A 430 18.43 6.48 -1.41
N SER A 431 19.53 6.14 -2.07
CA SER A 431 19.66 5.69 -3.47
C SER A 431 19.22 6.61 -4.62
N TYR A 432 18.22 7.47 -4.49
CA TYR A 432 17.62 8.18 -5.64
C TYR A 432 18.05 9.65 -5.79
N VAL A 433 18.34 10.35 -4.70
CA VAL A 433 18.68 11.81 -4.71
C VAL A 433 19.99 12.13 -3.99
N GLY A 434 20.55 11.16 -3.26
CA GLY A 434 21.72 11.34 -2.43
C GLY A 434 23.03 11.55 -3.19
N ILE A 435 24.05 11.96 -2.43
CA ILE A 435 25.44 12.11 -2.87
C ILE A 435 25.92 10.76 -3.46
N ASN A 436 26.21 10.72 -4.77
CA ASN A 436 26.63 9.49 -5.45
C ASN A 436 28.16 9.36 -5.59
N PHE A 437 28.65 8.18 -6.01
CA PHE A 437 30.07 7.83 -6.13
C PHE A 437 30.95 8.82 -6.94
N SER A 438 30.38 9.67 -7.80
CA SER A 438 31.19 10.46 -8.73
C SER A 438 30.51 11.64 -9.43
N ARG A 439 29.83 12.58 -8.75
CA ARG A 439 29.24 13.77 -9.43
C ARG A 439 29.24 15.08 -8.61
N LYS A 440 30.43 15.48 -8.14
CA LYS A 440 30.65 16.65 -7.28
C LYS A 440 30.16 17.99 -7.84
N ARG A 441 30.32 18.23 -9.15
CA ARG A 441 29.86 19.48 -9.80
C ARG A 441 28.33 19.59 -9.84
N GLU A 442 27.66 18.50 -10.15
CA GLU A 442 26.19 18.45 -10.19
C GLU A 442 25.59 18.68 -8.80
N ILE A 443 26.13 18.05 -7.75
CA ILE A 443 25.67 18.26 -6.37
C ILE A 443 25.81 19.73 -5.96
N SER A 444 26.92 20.37 -6.29
CA SER A 444 27.06 21.81 -6.02
C SER A 444 26.05 22.66 -6.80
N ASN A 445 25.76 22.31 -8.06
CA ASN A 445 24.76 23.03 -8.85
C ASN A 445 23.35 22.85 -8.28
N ILE A 446 23.02 21.66 -7.79
CA ILE A 446 21.74 21.35 -7.15
C ILE A 446 21.59 22.15 -5.87
N ILE A 447 22.58 22.13 -4.98
CA ILE A 447 22.52 22.87 -3.72
C ILE A 447 22.45 24.38 -3.97
N LYS A 448 23.14 24.91 -4.99
CA LYS A 448 23.00 26.31 -5.43
C LYS A 448 21.57 26.64 -5.89
N SER A 449 20.95 25.71 -6.60
CA SER A 449 19.59 25.84 -7.10
C SER A 449 18.58 25.79 -5.94
N ASP A 450 18.70 24.81 -5.03
CA ASP A 450 17.89 24.71 -3.81
C ASP A 450 17.99 25.96 -2.95
N HIS A 451 19.20 26.48 -2.82
CA HIS A 451 19.48 27.70 -2.08
C HIS A 451 18.76 28.90 -2.70
N SER A 452 18.84 29.06 -4.02
CA SER A 452 18.16 30.15 -4.74
C SER A 452 16.63 30.03 -4.62
N ASN A 453 16.11 28.82 -4.78
CA ASN A 453 14.68 28.54 -4.69
C ASN A 453 14.10 28.75 -3.31
N PHE A 454 14.87 28.49 -2.25
CA PHE A 454 14.44 28.79 -0.88
C PHE A 454 14.06 30.28 -0.77
N PHE A 455 14.93 31.19 -1.24
CA PHE A 455 14.62 32.62 -1.19
C PHE A 455 13.49 33.03 -2.11
N ILE A 456 13.38 32.42 -3.29
CA ILE A 456 12.28 32.70 -4.23
C ILE A 456 10.94 32.30 -3.60
N GLY A 457 10.84 31.06 -3.07
CA GLY A 457 9.64 30.55 -2.43
C GLY A 457 9.24 31.34 -1.19
N GLU A 458 10.20 31.70 -0.33
CA GLU A 458 9.91 32.52 0.85
C GLU A 458 9.44 33.94 0.49
N ASN A 459 9.96 34.55 -0.58
CA ASN A 459 9.49 35.85 -1.05
C ASN A 459 8.09 35.76 -1.67
N SER A 460 7.83 34.74 -2.51
CA SER A 460 6.50 34.50 -3.09
C SER A 460 5.43 34.31 -2.01
N LEU A 461 5.72 33.54 -0.95
CA LEU A 461 4.80 33.39 0.19
C LEU A 461 4.51 34.72 0.90
N ILE A 462 5.47 35.66 0.94
CA ILE A 462 5.25 36.99 1.52
C ILE A 462 4.39 37.84 0.59
N GLU A 463 4.66 37.82 -0.72
CA GLU A 463 3.89 38.57 -1.71
C GLU A 463 2.44 38.07 -1.79
N GLU A 464 2.22 36.75 -1.81
CA GLU A 464 0.88 36.14 -1.77
C GLU A 464 0.13 36.54 -0.49
N LEU A 465 0.81 36.54 0.66
CA LEU A 465 0.24 37.01 1.92
C LEU A 465 -0.16 38.48 1.85
N GLU A 466 0.72 39.35 1.35
CA GLU A 466 0.43 40.79 1.19
C GLU A 466 -0.77 41.03 0.25
N ASN A 467 -0.82 40.31 -0.89
CA ASN A 467 -1.88 40.45 -1.88
C ASN A 467 -3.23 39.96 -1.34
N THR A 468 -3.29 38.76 -0.77
CA THR A 468 -4.52 38.19 -0.21
C THR A 468 -5.07 39.06 0.92
N LEU A 469 -4.18 39.66 1.71
CA LEU A 469 -4.59 40.53 2.81
C LEU A 469 -5.01 41.92 2.36
N LYS A 470 -4.39 42.47 1.33
CA LYS A 470 -4.86 43.72 0.73
C LYS A 470 -6.33 43.59 0.33
N ILE A 471 -6.71 42.46 -0.29
CA ILE A 471 -8.11 42.15 -0.62
C ILE A 471 -9.00 42.13 0.63
N LEU A 472 -8.55 41.50 1.73
CA LEU A 472 -9.31 41.45 2.99
C LEU A 472 -9.38 42.80 3.72
N ILE A 473 -8.34 43.63 3.67
CA ILE A 473 -8.29 44.93 4.34
C ILE A 473 -9.11 45.96 3.58
N ASP A 474 -9.00 45.98 2.25
CA ASP A 474 -9.68 46.93 1.38
C ASP A 474 -11.19 46.65 1.29
N SER A 475 -11.66 45.48 1.79
CA SER A 475 -13.07 45.10 1.87
C SER A 475 -13.53 44.86 3.32
N PRO A 476 -14.05 45.90 4.02
CA PRO A 476 -14.51 45.79 5.41
C PRO A 476 -15.61 44.75 5.63
N GLU A 477 -16.48 44.55 4.63
CA GLU A 477 -17.54 43.55 4.67
C GLU A 477 -16.97 42.14 4.64
N LEU A 478 -16.13 41.83 3.66
CA LEU A 478 -15.45 40.54 3.51
C LEU A 478 -14.67 40.17 4.78
N ARG A 479 -13.98 41.15 5.37
CA ARG A 479 -13.28 41.01 6.65
C ARG A 479 -14.21 40.62 7.79
N LYS A 480 -15.32 41.34 7.97
CA LYS A 480 -16.30 41.06 9.04
C LYS A 480 -16.89 39.66 8.89
N GLU A 481 -17.20 39.28 7.65
CA GLU A 481 -17.74 37.96 7.35
C GLU A 481 -16.73 36.84 7.62
N PHE A 482 -15.45 37.05 7.30
CA PHE A 482 -14.42 36.06 7.60
C PHE A 482 -14.23 35.87 9.11
N LEU A 483 -14.22 36.96 9.87
CA LEU A 483 -14.12 36.89 11.33
C LEU A 483 -15.31 36.15 11.95
N ASN A 484 -16.52 36.42 11.46
CA ASN A 484 -17.74 35.70 11.86
C ASN A 484 -17.66 34.21 11.50
N PHE A 485 -17.13 33.88 10.32
CA PHE A 485 -16.93 32.51 9.89
C PHE A 485 -15.95 31.76 10.81
N LEU A 486 -14.81 32.37 11.14
CA LEU A 486 -13.84 31.78 12.07
C LEU A 486 -14.42 31.60 13.49
N GLU A 487 -15.22 32.55 13.95
CA GLU A 487 -15.85 32.51 15.27
C GLU A 487 -16.88 31.39 15.39
N ARG A 488 -17.76 31.24 14.40
CA ARG A 488 -18.77 30.17 14.36
C ARG A 488 -18.15 28.79 14.36
N ASN A 489 -16.96 28.63 13.77
CA ASN A 489 -16.32 27.33 13.57
C ASN A 489 -15.14 27.04 14.52
N GLN A 490 -14.85 27.93 15.48
CA GLN A 490 -13.62 27.82 16.28
C GLN A 490 -13.47 26.52 17.07
N ASN A 491 -14.58 25.92 17.50
CA ASN A 491 -14.59 24.68 18.29
C ASN A 491 -14.17 23.46 17.48
N PHE A 492 -14.23 23.52 16.15
CA PHE A 492 -13.79 22.42 15.28
C PHE A 492 -12.26 22.37 15.09
N GLY A 493 -11.58 23.48 15.41
CA GLY A 493 -10.14 23.62 15.25
C GLY A 493 -9.71 23.98 13.82
N PHE A 494 -8.51 24.54 13.70
CA PHE A 494 -7.96 25.07 12.45
C PHE A 494 -7.93 24.05 11.30
N PHE A 495 -7.47 22.83 11.56
CA PHE A 495 -7.31 21.81 10.52
C PHE A 495 -8.66 21.40 9.93
N TYR A 496 -9.72 21.35 10.75
CA TYR A 496 -11.07 21.04 10.28
C TYR A 496 -11.59 22.16 9.35
N ILE A 497 -11.50 23.41 9.80
CA ILE A 497 -12.00 24.57 9.04
C ILE A 497 -11.31 24.66 7.67
N LYS A 498 -10.00 24.47 7.65
CA LYS A 498 -9.21 24.48 6.42
C LYS A 498 -9.62 23.33 5.49
N ASP A 499 -9.70 22.10 6.00
CA ASP A 499 -10.07 20.91 5.24
C ASP A 499 -11.47 21.05 4.60
N GLU A 500 -12.44 21.58 5.35
CA GLU A 500 -13.79 21.85 4.84
C GLU A 500 -13.81 22.92 3.74
N LEU A 501 -13.07 24.02 3.91
CA LEU A 501 -12.96 25.06 2.87
C LEU A 501 -12.26 24.55 1.60
N GLU A 502 -11.24 23.70 1.74
CA GLU A 502 -10.57 23.07 0.60
C GLU A 502 -11.52 22.18 -0.19
N LYS A 503 -12.36 21.39 0.49
CA LYS A 503 -13.42 20.60 -0.15
C LYS A 503 -14.41 21.50 -0.89
N TRP A 504 -14.91 22.55 -0.23
CA TRP A 504 -15.86 23.50 -0.86
C TRP A 504 -15.30 24.12 -2.13
N VAL A 505 -14.06 24.61 -2.09
CA VAL A 505 -13.39 25.19 -3.27
C VAL A 505 -13.22 24.16 -4.39
N ASN A 506 -12.91 22.91 -4.07
CA ASN A 506 -12.82 21.86 -5.08
C ASN A 506 -14.18 21.56 -5.73
N TYR A 507 -15.29 21.56 -4.98
CA TYR A 507 -16.62 21.41 -5.58
C TYR A 507 -16.99 22.58 -6.49
N PHE A 508 -16.68 23.82 -6.11
CA PHE A 508 -17.02 24.98 -6.94
C PHE A 508 -16.34 24.92 -8.31
N LYS A 509 -15.09 24.42 -8.37
CA LYS A 509 -14.40 24.19 -9.64
C LYS A 509 -15.16 23.21 -10.54
N ILE A 510 -15.76 22.18 -9.97
CA ILE A 510 -16.52 21.18 -10.72
C ILE A 510 -17.86 21.77 -11.17
N ILE A 511 -18.58 22.46 -10.28
CA ILE A 511 -19.81 23.20 -10.63
C ILE A 511 -19.54 24.17 -11.79
N GLU A 512 -18.49 24.99 -11.69
CA GLU A 512 -18.13 25.97 -12.73
C GLU A 512 -17.72 25.31 -14.05
N LYS A 513 -16.97 24.19 -14.01
CA LYS A 513 -16.54 23.47 -15.20
C LYS A 513 -17.72 22.89 -15.99
N GLU A 514 -18.71 22.35 -15.29
CA GLU A 514 -19.85 21.65 -15.89
C GLU A 514 -21.09 22.56 -16.07
N SER A 515 -21.02 23.80 -15.58
CA SER A 515 -22.10 24.79 -15.53
C SER A 515 -22.77 25.15 -16.85
N LYS A 516 -22.09 24.95 -18.00
CA LYS A 516 -22.58 25.43 -19.31
C LYS A 516 -23.86 24.73 -19.80
N ASP A 517 -24.19 23.54 -19.26
CA ASP A 517 -25.40 22.76 -19.61
C ASP A 517 -26.45 22.68 -18.47
N THR A 518 -26.24 23.38 -17.34
CA THR A 518 -27.00 23.18 -16.08
C THR A 518 -28.26 24.02 -15.90
N ASN A 519 -28.66 24.85 -16.88
CA ASN A 519 -29.88 25.70 -16.84
C ASN A 519 -31.21 24.91 -16.68
N ARG A 520 -31.17 23.60 -16.44
CA ARG A 520 -32.31 22.69 -16.31
C ARG A 520 -32.49 22.08 -14.91
N MET A 521 -31.63 22.38 -13.94
CA MET A 521 -31.67 21.79 -12.59
C MET A 521 -32.13 22.80 -11.54
N ASN A 522 -32.99 22.38 -10.62
CA ASN A 522 -33.64 23.25 -9.63
C ASN A 522 -33.12 23.06 -8.20
N ASN A 523 -32.36 21.99 -7.92
CA ASN A 523 -31.81 21.73 -6.58
C ASN A 523 -30.53 20.89 -6.62
N PHE A 524 -29.85 20.81 -5.47
CA PHE A 524 -28.56 20.10 -5.34
C PHE A 524 -28.69 18.58 -5.55
N ILE A 525 -29.86 18.01 -5.27
CA ILE A 525 -30.10 16.57 -5.48
C ILE A 525 -30.09 16.29 -6.98
N GLU A 526 -30.81 17.08 -7.78
CA GLU A 526 -30.82 17.00 -9.24
C GLU A 526 -29.43 17.22 -9.85
N PHE A 527 -28.62 18.12 -9.28
CA PHE A 527 -27.23 18.32 -9.72
C PHE A 527 -26.32 17.16 -9.36
N LYS A 528 -26.47 16.58 -8.16
CA LYS A 528 -25.74 15.38 -7.76
C LYS A 528 -26.11 14.20 -8.67
N GLU A 529 -27.40 14.02 -8.92
CA GLU A 529 -27.91 13.00 -9.85
C GLU A 529 -27.41 13.25 -11.28
N PHE A 530 -27.33 14.50 -11.74
CA PHE A 530 -26.75 14.85 -13.03
C PHE A 530 -25.25 14.52 -13.09
N ILE A 531 -24.46 14.90 -12.09
CA ILE A 531 -23.04 14.54 -12.02
C ILE A 531 -22.85 13.03 -12.05
N GLU A 532 -23.66 12.28 -11.30
CA GLU A 532 -23.63 10.82 -11.27
C GLU A 532 -24.08 10.21 -12.62
N LYS A 533 -25.10 10.79 -13.27
CA LYS A 533 -25.68 10.28 -14.52
C LYS A 533 -24.83 10.59 -15.76
N GLU A 534 -24.23 11.77 -15.83
CA GLU A 534 -23.34 12.18 -16.93
C GLU A 534 -21.91 11.62 -16.77
N ASN A 535 -21.62 10.85 -15.71
CA ASN A 535 -20.28 10.34 -15.37
C ASN A 535 -19.22 11.45 -15.34
N ILE A 536 -19.59 12.62 -14.81
CA ILE A 536 -18.67 13.76 -14.67
C ILE A 536 -17.54 13.42 -13.70
N ILE A 537 -17.86 12.66 -12.65
CA ILE A 537 -16.87 12.09 -11.74
C ILE A 537 -16.22 10.89 -12.42
N GLN A 538 -14.91 10.98 -12.65
CA GLN A 538 -14.14 9.98 -13.40
C GLN A 538 -13.28 9.09 -12.50
N SER A 539 -13.21 9.38 -11.19
CA SER A 539 -12.44 8.59 -10.23
C SER A 539 -13.10 8.38 -8.86
N ILE A 540 -12.71 7.30 -8.18
CA ILE A 540 -13.05 7.06 -6.75
C ILE A 540 -12.59 8.22 -5.86
N GLU A 541 -11.47 8.86 -6.20
CA GLU A 541 -10.90 9.95 -5.41
C GLU A 541 -11.80 11.18 -5.50
N GLU A 542 -12.26 11.54 -6.70
CA GLU A 542 -13.23 12.61 -6.96
C GLU A 542 -14.60 12.32 -6.31
N SER A 543 -15.06 11.06 -6.33
CA SER A 543 -16.37 10.69 -5.78
C SER A 543 -16.42 10.73 -4.25
N ASN A 544 -15.32 10.35 -3.57
CA ASN A 544 -15.18 10.47 -2.12
C ASN A 544 -15.24 11.93 -1.66
N ILE A 545 -14.86 12.88 -2.54
CA ILE A 545 -15.12 14.30 -2.29
C ILE A 545 -16.65 14.46 -2.25
N PHE A 546 -17.42 14.14 -3.30
CA PHE A 546 -18.87 14.37 -3.36
C PHE A 546 -19.74 13.68 -2.29
N ASP A 547 -19.37 12.49 -1.85
CA ASP A 547 -20.20 11.71 -0.92
C ASP A 547 -20.17 12.19 0.54
N HIS A 548 -19.22 13.05 0.87
CA HIS A 548 -19.06 13.62 2.20
C HIS A 548 -19.69 15.01 2.37
N ILE A 549 -20.35 15.55 1.35
CA ILE A 549 -21.22 16.71 1.54
C ILE A 549 -22.37 16.22 2.43
N ASP A 550 -22.32 16.61 3.70
CA ASP A 550 -23.51 16.57 4.51
C ASP A 550 -24.52 17.46 3.78
N SER A 551 -25.54 16.85 3.20
CA SER A 551 -26.60 17.57 2.49
C SER A 551 -27.28 18.57 3.45
N ASN A 552 -27.01 18.51 4.75
CA ASN A 552 -27.44 19.46 5.77
C ASN A 552 -26.48 20.64 6.03
N SER A 553 -25.36 20.74 5.30
CA SER A 553 -24.53 21.95 5.29
C SER A 553 -25.35 23.14 4.78
N PHE A 554 -25.92 23.90 5.71
CA PHE A 554 -26.74 25.08 5.43
C PHE A 554 -25.99 26.10 4.55
N ALA A 555 -24.67 26.21 4.73
CA ALA A 555 -23.82 27.07 3.91
C ALA A 555 -23.76 26.61 2.45
N PHE A 556 -23.56 25.30 2.21
CA PHE A 556 -23.45 24.76 0.86
C PHE A 556 -24.80 24.78 0.11
N LYS A 557 -25.91 24.46 0.79
CA LYS A 557 -27.27 24.58 0.24
C LYS A 557 -27.60 25.99 -0.23
N ASN A 558 -27.27 27.01 0.57
CA ASN A 558 -27.51 28.41 0.20
C ASN A 558 -26.66 28.87 -0.98
N LEU A 559 -25.41 28.41 -1.06
CA LEU A 559 -24.52 28.73 -2.20
C LEU A 559 -25.02 28.08 -3.50
N PHE A 560 -25.46 26.83 -3.43
CA PHE A 560 -26.06 26.16 -4.57
C PHE A 560 -27.39 26.81 -5.01
N LEU A 561 -28.20 27.30 -4.06
CA LEU A 561 -29.38 28.10 -4.40
C LEU A 561 -29.01 29.45 -5.05
N ASN A 562 -27.93 30.11 -4.59
CA ASN A 562 -27.45 31.33 -5.24
C ASN A 562 -26.94 31.04 -6.66
N TYR A 563 -26.32 29.88 -6.90
CA TYR A 563 -25.91 29.45 -8.25
C TYR A 563 -27.08 29.41 -9.23
N LEU A 564 -28.20 28.83 -8.82
CA LEU A 564 -29.41 28.72 -9.64
C LEU A 564 -30.16 30.05 -9.81
N ASN A 565 -30.19 30.88 -8.76
CA ASN A 565 -31.03 32.08 -8.72
C ASN A 565 -30.29 33.37 -9.14
N SER A 566 -28.96 33.42 -9.00
CA SER A 566 -28.16 34.62 -9.29
C SER A 566 -26.67 34.28 -9.46
N SER A 567 -26.24 34.14 -10.73
CA SER A 567 -24.84 33.89 -11.10
C SER A 567 -23.87 34.90 -10.46
N ASP A 568 -24.24 36.19 -10.41
CA ASP A 568 -23.42 37.24 -9.81
C ASP A 568 -23.24 37.04 -8.30
N LYS A 569 -24.31 36.65 -7.59
CA LYS A 569 -24.26 36.40 -6.14
C LYS A 569 -23.47 35.15 -5.82
N TYR A 570 -23.65 34.08 -6.60
CA TYR A 570 -22.85 32.86 -6.51
C TYR A 570 -21.37 33.14 -6.71
N THR A 571 -21.01 33.85 -7.79
CA THR A 571 -19.62 34.17 -8.13
C THR A 571 -18.98 34.97 -7.00
N LYS A 572 -19.68 35.97 -6.44
CA LYS A 572 -19.21 36.75 -5.29
C LYS A 572 -18.98 35.88 -4.04
N ASP A 573 -19.92 34.99 -3.72
CA ASP A 573 -19.80 34.14 -2.54
C ASP A 573 -18.69 33.07 -2.67
N VAL A 574 -18.52 32.50 -3.87
CA VAL A 574 -17.46 31.53 -4.17
C VAL A 574 -16.09 32.18 -4.10
N GLU A 575 -15.92 33.34 -4.72
CA GLU A 575 -14.65 34.09 -4.66
C GLU A 575 -14.27 34.45 -3.23
N LYS A 576 -15.24 34.85 -2.40
CA LYS A 576 -15.03 35.04 -0.97
C LYS A 576 -14.50 33.79 -0.26
N LEU A 577 -15.09 32.62 -0.52
CA LEU A 577 -14.63 31.36 0.08
C LEU A 577 -13.26 30.92 -0.45
N ARG A 578 -12.95 31.20 -1.71
CA ARG A 578 -11.60 31.00 -2.28
C ARG A 578 -10.57 31.83 -1.54
N ILE A 579 -10.84 33.11 -1.31
CA ILE A 579 -9.97 34.00 -0.53
C ILE A 579 -9.78 33.47 0.90
N PHE A 580 -10.84 33.01 1.57
CA PHE A 580 -10.73 32.44 2.91
C PHE A 580 -9.85 31.17 2.92
N CYS A 581 -10.06 30.29 1.95
CA CYS A 581 -9.27 29.06 1.78
C CYS A 581 -7.80 29.36 1.52
N GLU A 582 -7.50 30.29 0.61
CA GLU A 582 -6.13 30.75 0.32
C GLU A 582 -5.46 31.35 1.56
N PHE A 583 -6.18 32.18 2.31
CA PHE A 583 -5.65 32.76 3.54
C PHE A 583 -5.30 31.71 4.60
N LEU A 584 -6.17 30.71 4.82
CA LEU A 584 -5.87 29.63 5.76
C LEU A 584 -4.74 28.71 5.27
N LYS A 585 -4.61 28.50 3.95
CA LYS A 585 -3.45 27.80 3.37
C LYS A 585 -2.15 28.55 3.65
N LEU A 586 -2.14 29.87 3.48
CA LEU A 586 -1.00 30.71 3.83
C LEU A 586 -0.68 30.64 5.32
N CYS A 587 -1.68 30.72 6.20
CA CYS A 587 -1.49 30.54 7.64
C CYS A 587 -0.90 29.16 7.97
N SER A 588 -1.36 28.09 7.31
CA SER A 588 -0.83 26.73 7.45
C SER A 588 0.64 26.65 7.02
N ASN A 589 1.02 27.30 5.92
CA ASN A 589 2.40 27.34 5.42
C ASN A 589 3.32 28.13 6.37
N LEU A 590 2.81 29.21 6.95
CA LEU A 590 3.48 30.03 7.96
C LEU A 590 3.39 29.46 9.39
N LYS A 591 2.72 28.31 9.56
CA LYS A 591 2.64 27.56 10.82
C LYS A 591 1.87 28.31 11.91
N ILE A 592 0.87 29.08 11.50
CA ILE A 592 -0.05 29.85 12.33
C ILE A 592 -1.37 29.08 12.40
N PHE A 593 -1.53 28.28 13.45
CA PHE A 593 -2.72 27.42 13.62
C PHE A 593 -3.75 28.00 14.59
N SER A 594 -3.35 28.97 15.41
CA SER A 594 -4.22 29.58 16.42
C SER A 594 -5.30 30.45 15.77
N ILE A 595 -6.56 30.05 15.88
CA ILE A 595 -7.70 30.83 15.36
C ILE A 595 -7.71 32.23 15.98
N LYS A 596 -7.37 32.38 17.27
CA LYS A 596 -7.25 33.68 17.93
C LYS A 596 -6.17 34.55 17.28
N SER A 597 -5.03 33.97 16.92
CA SER A 597 -3.94 34.68 16.24
C SER A 597 -4.32 35.07 14.82
N ILE A 598 -5.03 34.19 14.10
CA ILE A 598 -5.57 34.46 12.76
C ILE A 598 -6.57 35.63 12.80
N LYS A 599 -7.51 35.62 13.76
CA LYS A 599 -8.44 36.75 13.96
C LYS A 599 -7.69 38.06 14.27
N LYS A 600 -6.61 38.00 15.06
CA LYS A 600 -5.77 39.17 15.34
C LYS A 600 -5.06 39.69 14.08
N LEU A 601 -4.54 38.80 13.24
CA LEU A 601 -3.89 39.17 11.96
C LEU A 601 -4.87 39.85 11.01
N ILE A 602 -6.11 39.35 10.95
CA ILE A 602 -7.19 39.97 10.16
C ILE A 602 -7.60 41.32 10.77
N ASN A 603 -7.53 41.46 12.10
CA ASN A 603 -8.00 42.66 12.79
C ASN A 603 -7.01 43.83 12.84
N ASP A 604 -5.71 43.55 12.81
CA ASP A 604 -4.64 44.52 12.95
C ASP A 604 -3.73 44.51 11.71
N PRO A 605 -4.03 45.36 10.70
CA PRO A 605 -3.20 45.51 9.51
C PRO A 605 -1.73 45.86 9.82
N ASN A 606 -1.48 46.60 10.91
CA ASN A 606 -0.14 47.05 11.26
C ASN A 606 0.73 45.90 11.78
N LEU A 607 0.13 44.97 12.54
CA LEU A 607 0.83 43.78 13.02
C LEU A 607 1.34 42.93 11.85
N LEU A 608 0.58 42.87 10.76
CA LEU A 608 0.98 42.17 9.57
C LEU A 608 2.06 42.91 8.76
N ILE A 609 1.89 44.21 8.53
CA ILE A 609 2.93 45.03 7.88
C ILE A 609 4.27 44.87 8.63
N ASN A 610 4.22 44.78 9.96
CA ASN A 610 5.39 44.51 10.77
C ASN A 610 5.93 43.09 10.56
N ILE A 611 5.09 42.06 10.49
CA ILE A 611 5.51 40.68 10.19
C ILE A 611 6.17 40.61 8.81
N THR A 612 5.56 41.18 7.77
CA THR A 612 6.11 41.12 6.40
C THR A 612 7.39 41.92 6.27
N LYS A 613 7.47 43.13 6.84
CA LYS A 613 8.71 43.92 6.93
C LYS A 613 9.81 43.16 7.66
N THR A 614 9.49 42.54 8.80
CA THR A 614 10.44 41.75 9.59
C THR A 614 10.93 40.54 8.80
N LYS A 615 10.02 39.81 8.14
CA LYS A 615 10.37 38.63 7.34
C LYS A 615 11.20 39.00 6.12
N LYS A 616 10.86 40.07 5.40
CA LYS A 616 11.67 40.62 4.29
C LYS A 616 13.06 41.05 4.76
N SER A 617 13.17 41.73 5.91
CA SER A 617 14.45 42.11 6.52
C SER A 617 15.29 40.88 6.87
N CYS A 618 14.68 39.88 7.51
CA CYS A 618 15.32 38.62 7.84
C CYS A 618 15.84 37.89 6.60
N LEU A 619 15.02 37.74 5.54
CA LEU A 619 15.44 37.11 4.29
C LEU A 619 16.58 37.87 3.61
N ARG A 620 16.56 39.21 3.61
CA ARG A 620 17.66 40.02 3.09
C ARG A 620 18.96 39.77 3.88
N SER A 621 18.88 39.68 5.20
CA SER A 621 20.05 39.38 6.04
C SER A 621 20.60 37.97 5.78
N LEU A 622 19.73 36.97 5.68
CA LEU A 622 20.10 35.57 5.37
C LEU A 622 20.74 35.45 3.97
N LYS A 623 20.21 36.19 2.98
CA LYS A 623 20.76 36.22 1.61
C LYS A 623 22.12 36.91 1.54
N LYS A 624 22.37 37.94 2.35
CA LYS A 624 23.69 38.59 2.46
C LYS A 624 24.74 37.64 3.06
N ASN A 625 24.35 36.83 4.04
CA ASN A 625 25.24 35.93 4.78
C ASN A 625 25.51 34.58 4.07
N ASN A 626 24.67 34.19 3.10
CA ASN A 626 24.83 32.95 2.33
C ASN A 626 24.83 33.28 0.84
N LYS A 627 25.99 33.57 0.25
CA LYS A 627 26.04 33.88 -1.19
C LYS A 627 26.16 32.59 -2.00
N THR A 628 25.33 32.47 -3.05
CA THR A 628 25.25 31.26 -3.88
C THR A 628 26.57 30.87 -4.56
N TYR A 629 27.46 31.83 -4.84
CA TYR A 629 28.76 31.55 -5.46
C TYR A 629 29.75 30.86 -4.51
N ASP A 630 29.60 31.01 -3.19
CA ASP A 630 30.47 30.38 -2.18
C ASP A 630 30.22 28.87 -2.02
N ILE A 631 29.10 28.37 -2.58
CA ILE A 631 28.75 26.96 -2.58
C ILE A 631 29.61 26.24 -3.62
N SER A 632 30.64 25.53 -3.18
CA SER A 632 31.48 24.69 -4.05
C SER A 632 31.46 23.24 -3.58
N SER A 633 31.87 22.30 -4.44
CA SER A 633 32.03 20.90 -4.02
C SER A 633 33.02 20.76 -2.86
N LYS A 634 34.04 21.63 -2.79
CA LYS A 634 34.99 21.68 -1.67
C LYS A 634 34.29 22.11 -0.38
N THR A 635 33.47 23.16 -0.43
CA THR A 635 32.68 23.65 0.71
C THR A 635 31.73 22.57 1.24
N ILE A 636 31.05 21.85 0.35
CA ILE A 636 30.13 20.77 0.72
C ILE A 636 30.87 19.62 1.43
N ASN A 637 32.04 19.20 0.91
CA ASN A 637 32.83 18.16 1.54
C ASN A 637 33.33 18.55 2.92
N LEU A 638 33.83 19.79 3.07
CA LEU A 638 34.27 20.30 4.37
C LEU A 638 33.12 20.25 5.38
N LYS A 639 31.89 20.58 4.97
CA LYS A 639 30.69 20.45 5.81
C LYS A 639 30.33 19.01 6.15
N ILE A 640 30.44 18.09 5.19
CA ILE A 640 30.24 16.65 5.44
C ILE A 640 31.26 16.13 6.45
N ASP A 641 32.53 16.47 6.27
CA ASP A 641 33.60 16.10 7.19
C ASP A 641 33.38 16.72 8.58
N GLU A 642 32.92 17.98 8.64
CA GLU A 642 32.49 18.62 9.89
C GLU A 642 31.39 17.80 10.57
N PHE A 643 30.33 17.41 9.84
CA PHE A 643 29.21 16.64 10.39
C PHE A 643 29.60 15.22 10.85
N ILE A 644 30.54 14.58 10.17
CA ILE A 644 31.07 13.24 10.51
C ILE A 644 31.96 13.29 11.75
N ASN A 645 32.73 14.36 11.92
CA ASN A 645 33.75 14.49 12.96
C ASN A 645 33.29 15.29 14.19
N LYS A 646 32.14 15.98 14.11
CA LYS A 646 31.53 16.67 15.26
C LYS A 646 31.25 15.71 16.42
N ASP A 647 31.30 16.23 17.65
CA ASP A 647 30.88 15.50 18.84
C ASP A 647 29.61 16.15 19.47
N PRO A 648 28.47 15.43 19.48
CA PRO A 648 28.25 14.16 18.81
C PRO A 648 28.12 14.32 17.29
N LYS A 649 28.34 13.20 16.62
CA LYS A 649 28.29 13.11 15.15
C LYS A 649 26.89 13.42 14.67
N ILE A 650 26.77 14.29 13.67
CA ILE A 650 25.48 14.61 13.04
C ILE A 650 25.10 13.52 12.04
N ILE A 651 26.08 13.01 11.30
CA ILE A 651 25.87 11.96 10.30
C ILE A 651 26.87 10.81 10.45
N LYS A 652 26.46 9.62 10.02
CA LYS A 652 27.28 8.40 10.02
C LYS A 652 27.21 7.67 8.67
N PRO A 653 28.32 7.16 8.10
CA PRO A 653 28.31 6.43 6.83
C PRO A 653 27.33 5.26 6.83
N TYR A 654 26.48 5.16 5.80
CA TYR A 654 25.40 4.18 5.71
C TYR A 654 25.09 3.77 4.25
N LEU A 655 25.74 2.70 3.78
CA LEU A 655 25.57 2.19 2.40
C LEU A 655 24.52 1.09 2.31
N ILE A 656 24.51 0.15 3.27
CA ILE A 656 23.76 -1.12 3.16
C ILE A 656 22.23 -0.96 3.08
N ALA A 657 21.66 0.17 3.52
CA ALA A 657 20.24 0.46 3.32
C ALA A 657 19.85 0.73 1.86
N THR A 658 20.81 1.07 1.01
CA THR A 658 20.59 1.31 -0.42
C THR A 658 20.58 0.03 -1.25
N ILE A 659 20.86 -1.12 -0.64
CA ILE A 659 20.82 -2.43 -1.29
C ILE A 659 19.41 -3.01 -1.15
N TRP A 660 18.72 -3.14 -2.27
CA TRP A 660 17.33 -3.57 -2.34
C TRP A 660 17.18 -5.08 -2.21
N THR A 661 16.24 -5.53 -1.38
CA THR A 661 16.00 -6.96 -1.10
C THR A 661 14.67 -7.48 -1.61
N ASN A 662 13.86 -6.66 -2.29
CA ASN A 662 12.49 -7.02 -2.73
C ASN A 662 12.49 -8.20 -3.71
N SER A 663 13.60 -8.45 -4.43
CA SER A 663 13.75 -9.64 -5.28
C SER A 663 13.95 -10.95 -4.51
N VAL A 664 14.25 -10.88 -3.20
CA VAL A 664 14.61 -12.04 -2.36
C VAL A 664 13.70 -12.20 -1.14
N ALA A 665 13.04 -11.13 -0.69
CA ALA A 665 12.11 -11.13 0.43
C ALA A 665 10.79 -10.42 0.06
N SER A 666 9.66 -11.01 0.43
CA SER A 666 8.32 -10.51 0.14
C SER A 666 7.40 -10.47 1.38
N TYR A 667 7.83 -11.05 2.51
CA TYR A 667 7.08 -11.08 3.76
C TYR A 667 7.81 -10.28 4.85
N PHE A 668 7.13 -9.29 5.45
CA PHE A 668 7.76 -8.28 6.32
C PHE A 668 7.08 -8.09 7.69
N PRO A 669 7.04 -9.11 8.56
CA PRO A 669 6.40 -8.98 9.88
C PRO A 669 7.17 -8.05 10.82
N GLN A 670 6.43 -7.40 11.72
CA GLN A 670 6.97 -6.60 12.82
C GLN A 670 6.76 -7.31 14.16
N ILE A 671 7.78 -7.26 15.02
CA ILE A 671 7.80 -7.83 16.36
C ILE A 671 8.07 -6.70 17.36
N ILE A 672 7.26 -6.62 18.42
CA ILE A 672 7.48 -5.74 19.57
C ILE A 672 7.82 -6.64 20.76
N LEU A 673 9.00 -6.43 21.34
CA LEU A 673 9.56 -7.23 22.43
C LEU A 673 9.85 -6.35 23.65
N LYS A 674 9.72 -6.92 24.85
CA LYS A 674 10.34 -6.34 26.05
C LYS A 674 11.86 -6.36 25.90
N ASN A 675 12.54 -5.25 26.18
CA ASN A 675 13.99 -5.19 26.08
C ASN A 675 14.64 -5.87 27.30
N SER A 676 15.46 -6.89 27.04
CA SER A 676 16.34 -7.50 28.05
C SER A 676 17.66 -7.93 27.41
N PRO A 677 18.75 -8.11 28.18
CA PRO A 677 20.01 -8.64 27.66
C PRO A 677 19.84 -9.98 26.91
N GLU A 678 19.00 -10.86 27.43
CA GLU A 678 18.70 -12.17 26.83
C GLU A 678 17.98 -12.03 25.49
N VAL A 679 16.97 -11.16 25.42
CA VAL A 679 16.24 -10.87 24.18
C VAL A 679 17.19 -10.29 23.14
N ARG A 680 18.06 -9.34 23.52
CA ARG A 680 19.07 -8.78 22.60
C ARG A 680 20.01 -9.85 22.07
N ALA A 681 20.62 -10.65 22.94
CA ALA A 681 21.50 -11.75 22.53
C ALA A 681 20.80 -12.72 21.57
N THR A 682 19.51 -12.96 21.79
CA THR A 682 18.68 -13.82 20.95
C THR A 682 18.41 -13.22 19.58
N ILE A 683 18.09 -11.92 19.49
CA ILE A 683 17.94 -11.22 18.20
C ILE A 683 19.24 -11.31 17.39
N TYR A 684 20.39 -11.06 18.01
CA TYR A 684 21.69 -11.17 17.34
C TYR A 684 21.99 -12.57 16.79
N LYS A 685 21.47 -13.63 17.42
CA LYS A 685 21.62 -15.02 16.93
C LYS A 685 20.72 -15.33 15.73
N ILE A 686 19.52 -14.72 15.63
CA ILE A 686 18.54 -15.07 14.59
C ILE A 686 18.54 -14.13 13.39
N LYS A 687 18.97 -12.88 13.56
CA LYS A 687 18.83 -11.81 12.56
C LYS A 687 19.43 -12.17 11.19
N ASN A 688 20.50 -12.96 11.17
CA ASN A 688 21.23 -13.32 9.96
C ASN A 688 20.49 -14.38 9.13
N TYR A 689 19.44 -15.03 9.67
CA TYR A 689 18.71 -16.05 8.92
C TYR A 689 17.86 -15.40 7.83
N PHE A 690 17.69 -14.10 7.91
CA PHE A 690 16.84 -13.32 7.04
C PHE A 690 17.72 -12.45 6.13
N PRO A 691 17.35 -12.26 4.85
CA PRO A 691 18.05 -11.36 3.92
C PRO A 691 18.35 -9.99 4.53
N LYS A 692 17.40 -9.45 5.30
CA LYS A 692 17.48 -8.15 5.95
C LYS A 692 16.70 -8.18 7.26
N SER A 693 17.21 -7.47 8.25
CA SER A 693 16.49 -7.20 9.49
C SER A 693 16.93 -5.87 10.06
N TYR A 694 16.05 -5.20 10.79
CA TYR A 694 16.43 -4.02 11.55
C TYR A 694 15.60 -3.90 12.81
N PHE A 695 16.15 -3.26 13.82
CA PHE A 695 15.41 -2.99 15.05
C PHE A 695 15.80 -1.68 15.72
N TYR A 696 14.86 -1.14 16.48
CA TYR A 696 15.09 -0.04 17.41
C TYR A 696 15.02 -0.55 18.85
N GLU A 697 16.01 -0.20 19.69
CA GLU A 697 15.88 -0.25 21.15
C GLU A 697 15.31 1.11 21.60
N THR A 698 14.24 1.11 22.41
CA THR A 698 13.46 2.31 22.73
C THR A 698 13.10 2.39 24.22
N ILE A 699 12.73 3.59 24.72
CA ILE A 699 12.06 3.79 26.01
C ILE A 699 10.65 4.32 25.78
N ASP A 700 9.66 3.70 26.38
CA ASP A 700 8.30 4.20 26.37
C ASP A 700 8.14 5.53 27.12
N LEU A 701 7.45 6.48 26.49
CA LEU A 701 7.24 7.83 27.01
C LEU A 701 6.21 7.87 28.15
N PHE A 702 5.35 6.85 28.27
CA PHE A 702 4.32 6.79 29.31
C PHE A 702 4.76 5.95 30.52
N SER A 703 5.31 4.76 30.27
CA SER A 703 5.66 3.78 31.31
C SER A 703 7.14 3.73 31.68
N SER A 704 8.01 4.40 30.93
CA SER A 704 9.48 4.29 31.03
C SER A 704 10.04 2.88 30.82
N GLN A 705 9.22 1.92 30.36
CA GLN A 705 9.67 0.57 30.03
C GLN A 705 10.46 0.57 28.72
N GLU A 706 11.43 -0.33 28.61
CA GLU A 706 12.21 -0.48 27.38
C GLU A 706 11.65 -1.55 26.46
N PHE A 707 11.60 -1.22 25.16
CA PHE A 707 11.09 -2.11 24.13
C PHE A 707 12.09 -2.26 22.98
N ILE A 708 11.93 -3.36 22.23
CA ILE A 708 12.60 -3.56 20.95
C ILE A 708 11.54 -3.70 19.85
N PHE A 709 11.61 -2.82 18.86
CA PHE A 709 10.79 -2.88 17.65
C PHE A 709 11.63 -3.52 16.54
N LEU A 710 11.42 -4.80 16.25
CA LEU A 710 12.16 -5.59 15.27
C LEU A 710 11.33 -5.84 14.01
N GLN A 711 11.90 -5.55 12.84
CA GLN A 711 11.32 -5.93 11.54
C GLN A 711 12.21 -6.95 10.83
N LEU A 712 11.58 -8.03 10.35
CA LEU A 712 12.25 -9.12 9.63
C LEU A 712 11.82 -9.09 8.16
N PHE A 713 12.76 -9.28 7.24
CA PHE A 713 12.49 -9.39 5.81
C PHE A 713 12.72 -10.82 5.38
N ILE A 714 11.64 -11.54 5.09
CA ILE A 714 11.64 -12.99 4.95
C ILE A 714 11.27 -13.35 3.50
N PRO A 715 11.93 -14.35 2.89
CA PRO A 715 11.43 -14.97 1.67
C PRO A 715 10.00 -15.47 1.86
N TYR A 716 9.23 -15.56 0.78
CA TYR A 716 7.84 -16.01 0.86
C TYR A 716 7.71 -17.38 1.57
N LEU A 717 6.75 -17.47 2.50
CA LEU A 717 6.41 -18.68 3.26
C LEU A 717 4.95 -19.07 3.02
N ASN A 718 4.68 -20.35 2.78
CA ASN A 718 3.29 -20.84 2.77
C ASN A 718 2.70 -20.90 4.19
N ASN A 719 1.38 -21.05 4.32
CA ASN A 719 0.70 -21.05 5.63
C ASN A 719 1.29 -22.05 6.64
N ASN A 720 1.73 -23.24 6.20
CA ASN A 720 2.34 -24.21 7.10
C ASN A 720 3.76 -23.79 7.53
N GLU A 721 4.51 -23.12 6.66
CA GLU A 721 5.83 -22.56 6.96
C GLU A 721 5.71 -21.32 7.87
N LYS A 722 4.68 -20.49 7.66
CA LYS A 722 4.31 -19.35 8.53
C LYS A 722 4.05 -19.84 9.96
N ILE A 723 3.21 -20.87 10.16
CA ILE A 723 2.96 -21.46 11.49
C ILE A 723 4.27 -21.90 12.15
N SER A 724 5.11 -22.66 11.43
CA SER A 724 6.38 -23.15 11.96
C SER A 724 7.30 -22.00 12.37
N LEU A 725 7.43 -20.95 11.54
CA LEU A 725 8.22 -19.76 11.86
C LEU A 725 7.71 -19.06 13.12
N ILE A 726 6.41 -18.79 13.21
CA ILE A 726 5.83 -18.07 14.35
C ILE A 726 5.97 -18.89 15.63
N SER A 727 5.81 -20.20 15.55
CA SER A 727 6.04 -21.11 16.67
C SER A 727 7.48 -21.06 17.17
N ILE A 728 8.44 -20.98 16.24
CA ILE A 728 9.86 -20.80 16.56
C ILE A 728 10.07 -19.45 17.26
N ILE A 729 9.55 -18.36 16.70
CA ILE A 729 9.66 -17.01 17.30
C ILE A 729 9.01 -16.96 18.69
N PHE A 730 7.81 -17.52 18.84
CA PHE A 730 7.11 -17.62 20.12
C PHE A 730 7.92 -18.39 21.15
N LYS A 731 8.50 -19.53 20.77
CA LYS A 731 9.35 -20.33 21.67
C LYS A 731 10.64 -19.60 22.07
N ILE A 732 11.23 -18.87 21.14
CA ILE A 732 12.49 -18.16 21.33
C ILE A 732 12.33 -16.99 22.30
N PHE A 733 11.27 -16.19 22.16
CA PHE A 733 11.09 -14.98 22.98
C PHE A 733 10.08 -15.14 24.13
N LYS A 734 9.18 -16.14 24.06
CA LYS A 734 8.16 -16.45 25.07
C LYS A 734 7.34 -15.22 25.48
N GLU A 735 7.20 -14.98 26.78
CA GLU A 735 6.47 -13.88 27.41
C GLU A 735 7.06 -12.48 27.16
N ASN A 736 8.22 -12.40 26.49
CA ASN A 736 8.78 -11.11 26.07
C ASN A 736 8.10 -10.54 24.83
N ILE A 737 7.29 -11.32 24.09
CA ILE A 737 6.55 -10.83 22.92
C ILE A 737 5.33 -10.04 23.38
N ILE A 738 5.26 -8.78 22.95
CA ILE A 738 4.07 -7.92 23.10
C ILE A 738 3.19 -8.02 21.86
N SER A 739 3.81 -8.05 20.68
CA SER A 739 3.13 -8.13 19.40
C SER A 739 4.02 -8.79 18.34
N PHE A 740 3.45 -9.65 17.49
CA PHE A 740 4.05 -10.18 16.28
C PHE A 740 2.96 -10.21 15.20
N LYS A 741 3.06 -9.37 14.17
CA LYS A 741 2.08 -9.37 13.06
C LYS A 741 2.61 -8.72 11.79
N ARG A 742 1.88 -8.95 10.69
CA ARG A 742 2.05 -8.24 9.42
C ARG A 742 1.28 -6.91 9.48
N TYR A 743 1.94 -5.84 9.04
CA TYR A 743 1.29 -4.56 8.74
C TYR A 743 1.36 -4.29 7.24
N SER A 744 0.30 -3.70 6.70
CA SER A 744 0.26 -3.15 5.34
C SER A 744 0.81 -1.73 5.36
N TRP A 745 1.60 -1.38 4.36
CA TRP A 745 2.21 -0.06 4.22
C TRP A 745 2.16 0.35 2.75
N ASP A 746 2.02 1.64 2.48
CA ASP A 746 2.00 2.18 1.12
C ASP A 746 3.35 2.14 0.40
N GLY A 747 4.41 1.62 1.04
CA GLY A 747 5.74 1.49 0.44
C GLY A 747 6.54 2.80 0.42
N PHE A 748 5.90 3.94 0.69
CA PHE A 748 6.51 5.24 0.51
C PHE A 748 6.85 5.93 1.82
N LEU A 749 8.11 6.37 1.91
CA LEU A 749 8.55 7.30 2.93
C LEU A 749 8.29 8.72 2.42
N HIS A 750 7.14 9.28 2.81
CA HIS A 750 6.79 10.66 2.47
C HIS A 750 7.90 11.63 2.89
N THR A 751 8.26 12.53 1.99
CA THR A 751 9.30 13.53 2.24
C THR A 751 8.75 14.65 3.09
N PHE A 752 9.38 14.94 4.22
CA PHE A 752 9.09 16.14 5.00
C PHE A 752 10.34 17.02 5.07
N SER A 753 10.14 18.28 4.72
CA SER A 753 11.14 19.34 4.85
C SER A 753 11.28 19.74 6.32
N ARG A 754 12.52 19.86 6.81
CA ARG A 754 12.79 20.22 8.22
C ARG A 754 13.14 21.69 8.35
N LYS A 755 13.69 22.28 7.29
CA LYS A 755 13.99 23.72 7.21
C LYS A 755 12.74 24.56 7.49
N ASP A 756 11.58 24.05 7.07
CA ASP A 756 10.29 24.72 7.27
C ASP A 756 9.98 24.88 8.74
N PHE A 757 10.58 24.07 9.64
CA PHE A 757 10.40 24.09 11.09
C PHE A 757 11.53 24.76 11.87
N TYR A 758 12.50 25.38 11.18
CA TYR A 758 13.72 25.91 11.79
C TYR A 758 13.90 27.40 11.54
N ASP A 759 14.09 28.17 12.61
CA ASP A 759 14.42 29.60 12.53
C ASP A 759 15.93 29.75 12.29
N PHE A 760 16.30 30.11 11.05
CA PHE A 760 17.69 30.29 10.66
C PHE A 760 18.38 31.50 11.30
N ASN A 761 17.63 32.46 11.85
CA ASN A 761 18.20 33.61 12.55
C ASN A 761 18.50 33.25 14.00
N LYS A 762 17.51 32.66 14.70
CA LYS A 762 17.66 32.22 16.09
C LYS A 762 18.44 30.91 16.24
N LYS A 763 18.59 30.15 15.14
CA LYS A 763 19.23 28.84 15.07
C LYS A 763 18.58 27.81 16.01
N GLU A 764 17.25 27.77 15.99
CA GLU A 764 16.46 26.81 16.76
C GLU A 764 15.19 26.40 16.02
N PHE A 765 14.60 25.25 16.40
CA PHE A 765 13.29 24.85 15.88
C PHE A 765 12.21 25.76 16.46
N PHE A 766 11.31 26.25 15.61
CA PHE A 766 10.19 27.07 16.10
C PHE A 766 9.23 26.22 16.92
N TYR A 767 8.58 26.86 17.88
CA TYR A 767 7.55 26.25 18.69
C TYR A 767 6.19 26.91 18.44
N THR A 768 5.25 26.13 17.93
CA THR A 768 3.83 26.52 17.76
C THR A 768 3.00 25.73 18.75
N LYS A 769 2.81 26.29 19.95
CA LYS A 769 2.08 25.66 21.06
C LYS A 769 0.71 25.09 20.67
N ASP A 770 0.01 25.74 19.73
CA ASP A 770 -1.34 25.36 19.34
C ASP A 770 -1.41 24.17 18.36
N LEU A 771 -0.29 23.68 17.81
CA LEU A 771 -0.28 22.66 16.76
C LEU A 771 -1.06 21.40 17.14
N PHE A 772 -0.67 20.74 18.23
CA PHE A 772 -1.31 19.50 18.67
C PHE A 772 -2.67 19.73 19.33
N GLY A 773 -2.87 20.88 19.98
CA GLY A 773 -4.17 21.25 20.54
C GLY A 773 -5.24 21.47 19.44
N GLN A 774 -4.90 22.17 18.36
CA GLN A 774 -5.78 22.34 17.21
C GLN A 774 -5.99 21.03 16.45
N PHE A 775 -4.97 20.17 16.39
CA PHE A 775 -5.10 18.84 15.80
C PHE A 775 -6.00 17.91 16.64
N PHE A 776 -5.96 17.99 17.97
CA PHE A 776 -6.89 17.27 18.83
C PHE A 776 -8.34 17.70 18.58
N LEU A 777 -8.61 19.01 18.45
CA LEU A 777 -9.94 19.52 18.08
C LEU A 777 -10.40 18.97 16.73
N TYR A 778 -9.49 18.85 15.76
CA TYR A 778 -9.78 18.20 14.49
C TYR A 778 -10.15 16.71 14.68
N ALA A 779 -9.34 15.94 15.41
CA ALA A 779 -9.62 14.54 15.69
C ALA A 779 -10.97 14.34 16.40
N LYS A 780 -11.29 15.22 17.36
CA LYS A 780 -12.58 15.26 18.05
C LYS A 780 -13.73 15.56 17.09
N SER A 781 -13.57 16.53 16.20
CA SER A 781 -14.59 16.90 15.20
C SER A 781 -14.86 15.78 14.20
N ILE A 782 -13.83 15.03 13.81
CA ILE A 782 -13.94 13.89 12.90
C ILE A 782 -14.56 12.66 13.60
N CYS A 783 -14.13 12.36 14.83
CA CYS A 783 -14.60 11.18 15.56
C CYS A 783 -16.02 11.35 16.13
N GLY A 784 -16.35 12.57 16.56
CA GLY A 784 -17.61 12.90 17.23
C GLY A 784 -17.52 12.77 18.74
N GLU A 785 -18.59 12.28 19.36
CA GLU A 785 -18.72 12.17 20.82
C GLU A 785 -17.73 11.18 21.46
N GLU A 786 -17.61 11.26 22.79
CA GLU A 786 -16.80 10.35 23.59
C GLU A 786 -17.26 8.90 23.42
N LEU A 787 -16.31 8.00 23.22
CA LEU A 787 -16.58 6.57 23.04
C LEU A 787 -16.30 5.79 24.33
N LYS A 788 -17.06 4.72 24.53
CA LYS A 788 -16.86 3.84 25.67
C LYS A 788 -15.48 3.20 25.64
N ASN A 789 -14.73 3.38 26.73
CA ASN A 789 -13.40 2.78 26.90
C ASN A 789 -13.46 1.24 26.99
N VAL A 790 -12.55 0.58 26.28
CA VAL A 790 -12.44 -0.89 26.22
C VAL A 790 -11.14 -1.31 26.91
N LYS A 791 -11.22 -1.98 28.06
CA LYS A 791 -10.04 -2.51 28.75
C LYS A 791 -9.56 -3.80 28.09
N GLU A 792 -8.28 -3.87 27.70
CA GLU A 792 -7.65 -5.11 27.23
C GLU A 792 -7.07 -5.93 28.40
N LYS A 793 -7.18 -7.26 28.31
CA LYS A 793 -6.43 -8.20 29.16
C LYS A 793 -5.38 -8.93 28.32
N SER A 794 -4.21 -9.16 28.88
CA SER A 794 -3.19 -10.02 28.27
C SER A 794 -3.54 -11.48 28.55
N GLY A 795 -3.87 -12.25 27.53
CA GLY A 795 -4.15 -13.68 27.67
C GLY A 795 -2.99 -14.57 27.22
N ASN A 796 -2.97 -15.84 27.67
CA ASN A 796 -1.97 -16.84 27.28
C ASN A 796 -2.13 -17.37 25.84
N THR A 797 -1.09 -17.35 25.00
CA THR A 797 -1.13 -17.78 23.59
C THR A 797 -0.56 -19.18 23.33
N VAL A 798 -0.11 -19.90 24.37
CA VAL A 798 0.56 -21.21 24.23
C VAL A 798 -0.28 -22.25 23.46
N LYS A 799 -1.61 -22.24 23.62
CA LYS A 799 -2.54 -23.19 22.96
C LYS A 799 -2.53 -23.12 21.41
N TYR A 800 -2.05 -22.01 20.83
CA TYR A 800 -2.09 -21.77 19.39
C TYR A 800 -0.90 -22.39 18.64
N TRP A 801 0.24 -22.62 19.33
CA TRP A 801 1.51 -22.85 18.65
C TRP A 801 2.08 -24.26 18.92
N PRO A 802 2.53 -24.98 17.89
CA PRO A 802 3.22 -26.26 18.07
C PRO A 802 4.56 -26.14 18.84
N ILE A 803 4.82 -27.09 19.74
CA ILE A 803 5.95 -27.05 20.70
C ILE A 803 7.29 -27.53 20.10
N LYS A 804 7.26 -28.40 19.07
CA LYS A 804 8.43 -29.17 18.56
C LYS A 804 9.16 -28.54 17.35
N GLU A 805 8.89 -27.29 17.01
CA GLU A 805 9.49 -26.65 15.81
C GLU A 805 10.94 -26.16 16.04
N ASN A 806 11.76 -26.25 14.99
CA ASN A 806 13.15 -25.77 14.95
C ASN A 806 13.47 -25.16 13.57
N ILE A 807 14.24 -24.07 13.55
CA ILE A 807 14.65 -23.34 12.34
C ILE A 807 15.34 -24.23 11.30
N ALA A 808 16.15 -25.21 11.72
CA ALA A 808 16.81 -26.13 10.79
C ALA A 808 15.81 -26.97 9.97
N ASN A 809 14.75 -27.44 10.63
CA ASN A 809 13.67 -28.20 9.99
C ASN A 809 12.85 -27.32 9.05
N LEU A 810 12.57 -26.08 9.48
CA LEU A 810 11.88 -25.08 8.64
C LEU A 810 12.67 -24.80 7.36
N ILE A 811 13.98 -24.55 7.47
CA ILE A 811 14.87 -24.33 6.32
C ILE A 811 14.85 -25.53 5.36
N LYS A 812 14.94 -26.75 5.89
CA LYS A 812 14.88 -27.99 5.07
C LYS A 812 13.55 -28.11 4.33
N LYS A 813 12.43 -27.79 4.99
CA LYS A 813 11.06 -27.85 4.43
C LYS A 813 10.87 -26.84 3.29
N ILE A 814 11.24 -25.57 3.53
CA ILE A 814 11.16 -24.50 2.53
C ILE A 814 12.03 -24.83 1.31
N ASN A 815 13.29 -25.18 1.54
CA ASN A 815 14.22 -25.46 0.45
C ASN A 815 13.82 -26.71 -0.35
N LYS A 816 13.17 -27.70 0.27
CA LYS A 816 12.60 -28.86 -0.43
C LYS A 816 11.44 -28.43 -1.34
N ARG A 817 10.52 -27.60 -0.83
CA ARG A 817 9.39 -27.06 -1.60
C ARG A 817 9.87 -26.33 -2.87
N ILE A 818 10.79 -25.38 -2.71
CA ILE A 818 11.31 -24.55 -3.81
C ILE A 818 11.99 -25.39 -4.88
N ARG A 819 12.64 -26.50 -4.50
CA ARG A 819 13.24 -27.43 -5.48
C ARG A 819 12.20 -28.29 -6.21
N SER A 820 11.06 -28.57 -5.58
CA SER A 820 10.00 -29.43 -6.12
C SER A 820 8.94 -28.69 -6.94
N GLU A 821 8.72 -27.39 -6.69
CA GLU A 821 7.73 -26.60 -7.42
C GLU A 821 8.30 -26.17 -8.79
N SER A 822 7.77 -26.76 -9.88
CA SER A 822 8.07 -26.36 -11.25
C SER A 822 6.95 -25.46 -11.78
N ILE A 823 7.04 -24.16 -11.51
CA ILE A 823 6.08 -23.17 -12.03
C ILE A 823 6.30 -23.03 -13.54
N SER A 824 5.25 -23.29 -14.33
CA SER A 824 5.26 -23.16 -15.78
C SER A 824 3.86 -22.79 -16.24
N PHE A 825 3.78 -21.92 -17.26
CA PHE A 825 2.52 -21.42 -17.82
C PHE A 825 2.46 -21.69 -19.32
N LYS A 826 2.46 -22.96 -19.71
CA LYS A 826 2.28 -23.34 -21.12
C LYS A 826 0.85 -23.01 -21.56
N PRO A 827 0.63 -22.14 -22.56
CA PRO A 827 -0.72 -21.67 -22.92
C PRO A 827 -1.72 -22.81 -23.20
N ILE A 828 -1.28 -23.84 -23.94
CA ILE A 828 -2.10 -25.01 -24.27
C ILE A 828 -2.56 -25.76 -23.01
N ASP A 829 -1.67 -25.98 -22.04
CA ASP A 829 -2.03 -26.72 -20.83
C ASP A 829 -2.95 -25.88 -19.92
N ILE A 830 -2.80 -24.55 -19.90
CA ILE A 830 -3.70 -23.65 -19.16
C ILE A 830 -5.10 -23.63 -19.79
N GLN A 831 -5.20 -23.60 -21.13
CA GLN A 831 -6.48 -23.70 -21.83
C GLN A 831 -7.18 -25.04 -21.52
N LYS A 832 -6.43 -26.16 -21.56
CA LYS A 832 -6.95 -27.47 -21.14
C LYS A 832 -7.43 -27.49 -19.69
N LEU A 833 -6.70 -26.83 -18.79
CA LEU A 833 -7.09 -26.71 -17.37
C LEU A 833 -8.41 -25.94 -17.21
N ILE A 834 -8.59 -24.83 -17.93
CA ILE A 834 -9.83 -24.04 -17.91
C ILE A 834 -10.99 -24.87 -18.48
N HIS A 835 -10.79 -25.51 -19.63
CA HIS A 835 -11.81 -26.36 -20.25
C HIS A 835 -12.23 -27.52 -19.33
N PHE A 836 -11.27 -28.19 -18.71
CA PHE A 836 -11.52 -29.24 -17.72
C PHE A 836 -12.27 -28.71 -16.50
N HIS A 837 -11.94 -27.50 -16.02
CA HIS A 837 -12.65 -26.89 -14.90
C HIS A 837 -14.13 -26.65 -15.24
N LEU A 838 -14.42 -26.06 -16.42
CA LEU A 838 -15.77 -25.78 -16.88
C LEU A 838 -16.59 -27.08 -17.04
N ASN A 839 -15.98 -28.12 -17.59
CA ASN A 839 -16.62 -29.43 -17.83
C ASN A 839 -16.43 -30.46 -16.70
N LEU A 840 -16.00 -30.05 -15.51
CA LEU A 840 -15.64 -30.97 -14.42
C LEU A 840 -16.76 -31.96 -14.04
N GLU A 841 -18.00 -31.50 -13.95
CA GLU A 841 -19.15 -32.37 -13.63
C GLU A 841 -19.36 -33.41 -14.73
N LYS A 842 -19.37 -32.98 -16.00
CA LYS A 842 -19.50 -33.88 -17.15
C LYS A 842 -18.42 -34.96 -17.16
N HIS A 843 -17.17 -34.59 -16.90
CA HIS A 843 -16.08 -35.57 -16.82
C HIS A 843 -16.24 -36.52 -15.63
N LEU A 844 -16.78 -36.05 -14.49
CA LEU A 844 -17.06 -36.93 -13.34
C LEU A 844 -18.27 -37.84 -13.57
N MET A 845 -19.14 -37.54 -14.54
CA MET A 845 -20.22 -38.43 -14.99
C MET A 845 -19.72 -39.58 -15.88
N ASN A 846 -18.47 -39.57 -16.34
CA ASN A 846 -17.90 -40.62 -17.18
C ASN A 846 -16.52 -41.07 -16.65
N ILE A 847 -16.49 -42.23 -15.98
CA ILE A 847 -15.27 -42.73 -15.34
C ILE A 847 -14.14 -43.00 -16.34
N GLU A 848 -14.46 -43.51 -17.52
CA GLU A 848 -13.46 -43.88 -18.54
C GLU A 848 -12.78 -42.64 -19.10
N GLU A 849 -13.58 -41.63 -19.48
CA GLU A 849 -13.10 -40.34 -19.98
C GLU A 849 -12.24 -39.63 -18.92
N PHE A 850 -12.67 -39.65 -17.66
CA PHE A 850 -11.90 -39.08 -16.56
C PHE A 850 -10.53 -39.76 -16.38
N GLN A 851 -10.47 -41.10 -16.49
CA GLN A 851 -9.23 -41.86 -16.37
C GLN A 851 -8.24 -41.56 -17.50
N ILE A 852 -8.74 -41.26 -18.71
CA ILE A 852 -7.92 -40.80 -19.83
C ILE A 852 -7.31 -39.43 -19.52
N ILE A 853 -8.15 -38.45 -19.17
CA ILE A 853 -7.72 -37.06 -18.88
C ILE A 853 -6.71 -37.01 -17.73
N LYS A 854 -6.88 -37.85 -16.70
CA LYS A 854 -5.97 -37.95 -15.55
C LYS A 854 -4.52 -38.25 -15.96
N LYS A 855 -4.31 -38.93 -17.08
CA LYS A 855 -2.98 -39.29 -17.59
C LYS A 855 -2.29 -38.12 -18.31
N GLU A 856 -3.04 -37.09 -18.71
CA GLU A 856 -2.49 -35.94 -19.42
C GLU A 856 -1.55 -35.08 -18.55
N ASN A 857 -0.63 -34.39 -19.23
CA ASN A 857 0.38 -33.57 -18.57
C ASN A 857 -0.24 -32.43 -17.75
N PHE A 858 -1.22 -31.69 -18.32
CA PHE A 858 -1.86 -30.57 -17.62
C PHE A 858 -2.50 -31.01 -16.29
N PHE A 859 -3.17 -32.17 -16.27
CA PHE A 859 -3.83 -32.70 -15.07
C PHE A 859 -2.81 -33.04 -13.96
N ARG A 860 -1.70 -33.68 -14.34
CA ARG A 860 -0.62 -34.02 -13.39
C ARG A 860 0.10 -32.79 -12.88
N GLN A 861 0.28 -31.80 -13.75
CA GLN A 861 1.02 -30.58 -13.48
C GLN A 861 0.21 -29.61 -12.60
N TYR A 862 -1.06 -29.34 -12.91
CA TYR A 862 -1.80 -28.24 -12.30
C TYR A 862 -2.86 -28.66 -11.28
N ILE A 863 -3.40 -29.88 -11.32
CA ILE A 863 -4.47 -30.28 -10.39
C ILE A 863 -3.85 -30.88 -9.13
N LYS A 864 -4.14 -30.29 -7.96
CA LYS A 864 -3.70 -30.82 -6.66
C LYS A 864 -4.67 -31.85 -6.13
N SER A 865 -5.95 -31.49 -6.13
CA SER A 865 -7.07 -32.27 -5.58
C SER A 865 -8.37 -31.84 -6.25
N ILE A 866 -9.37 -32.74 -6.24
CA ILE A 866 -10.74 -32.44 -6.63
C ILE A 866 -11.61 -32.68 -5.39
N LYS A 867 -12.29 -31.62 -4.94
CA LYS A 867 -13.03 -31.58 -3.69
C LYS A 867 -14.52 -31.35 -3.94
N LEU A 868 -15.33 -31.58 -2.92
CA LEU A 868 -16.79 -31.46 -2.99
C LEU A 868 -17.30 -30.38 -2.03
N LEU A 869 -18.26 -29.58 -2.50
CA LEU A 869 -19.06 -28.65 -1.70
C LEU A 869 -20.47 -29.26 -1.52
N PRO A 870 -20.85 -29.68 -0.31
CA PRO A 870 -22.19 -30.21 -0.08
C PRO A 870 -23.26 -29.12 0.04
N ALA A 871 -24.45 -29.42 -0.46
CA ALA A 871 -25.67 -28.63 -0.30
C ALA A 871 -26.40 -29.02 1.00
N TRP A 872 -25.90 -28.52 2.13
CA TRP A 872 -26.41 -28.89 3.47
C TRP A 872 -27.90 -28.63 3.67
N GLN A 873 -28.43 -27.60 3.00
CA GLN A 873 -29.80 -27.14 3.06
C GLN A 873 -30.79 -28.22 2.61
N ASN A 874 -30.39 -29.08 1.66
CA ASN A 874 -31.20 -30.21 1.18
C ASN A 874 -31.48 -31.26 2.27
N PHE A 875 -30.73 -31.23 3.38
CA PHE A 875 -30.91 -32.12 4.53
C PHE A 875 -31.43 -31.38 5.77
N GLY A 876 -31.87 -30.13 5.66
CA GLY A 876 -32.28 -29.31 6.82
C GLY A 876 -31.11 -28.83 7.70
N LEU A 877 -29.89 -28.84 7.16
CA LEU A 877 -28.65 -28.43 7.84
C LEU A 877 -28.08 -27.14 7.22
N GLY A 878 -27.23 -26.44 7.97
CA GLY A 878 -26.47 -25.29 7.50
C GLY A 878 -24.99 -25.38 7.91
N GLU A 879 -24.11 -24.91 7.02
CA GLU A 879 -22.70 -24.66 7.36
C GLU A 879 -22.57 -23.21 7.86
N TYR A 880 -22.25 -23.09 9.15
CA TYR A 880 -22.05 -21.81 9.80
C TYR A 880 -20.55 -21.52 9.94
N SER A 881 -20.18 -20.27 9.71
CA SER A 881 -18.86 -19.73 9.96
C SER A 881 -18.92 -18.71 11.09
N LEU A 882 -18.04 -18.86 12.06
CA LEU A 882 -17.90 -17.98 13.22
C LEU A 882 -16.49 -17.40 13.26
N TYR A 883 -16.40 -16.08 13.01
CA TYR A 883 -15.26 -15.28 13.44
C TYR A 883 -15.50 -14.82 14.88
N ILE A 884 -14.52 -14.98 15.76
CA ILE A 884 -14.64 -14.56 17.16
C ILE A 884 -13.30 -14.09 17.73
N THR A 885 -13.34 -12.99 18.47
CA THR A 885 -12.20 -12.44 19.23
C THR A 885 -12.62 -12.28 20.68
N PRO A 886 -12.09 -13.12 21.60
CA PRO A 886 -12.40 -13.03 23.02
C PRO A 886 -11.50 -12.02 23.74
N PHE A 887 -11.88 -11.63 24.96
CA PHE A 887 -11.00 -10.86 25.86
C PHE A 887 -9.86 -11.73 26.40
N ASP A 888 -10.18 -12.95 26.80
CA ASP A 888 -9.21 -14.01 27.04
C ASP A 888 -9.79 -15.35 26.54
N VAL A 889 -8.94 -16.15 25.93
CA VAL A 889 -9.28 -17.50 25.45
C VAL A 889 -9.41 -18.46 26.61
N ASP A 890 -8.67 -18.24 27.70
CA ASP A 890 -8.76 -19.11 28.88
C ASP A 890 -10.07 -18.90 29.65
N ASP A 891 -10.73 -17.74 29.47
CA ASP A 891 -12.07 -17.46 30.02
C ASP A 891 -13.20 -18.16 29.22
N ILE A 892 -12.88 -18.79 28.08
CA ILE A 892 -13.84 -19.44 27.19
C ILE A 892 -13.63 -20.94 27.19
N ASP A 893 -14.71 -21.67 27.42
CA ASP A 893 -14.76 -23.10 27.14
C ASP A 893 -14.75 -23.34 25.63
N LEU A 894 -13.59 -23.75 25.11
CA LEU A 894 -13.39 -24.03 23.69
C LEU A 894 -14.13 -25.29 23.23
N LYS A 895 -14.39 -26.25 24.11
CA LYS A 895 -15.14 -27.46 23.77
C LYS A 895 -16.60 -27.12 23.45
N LEU A 896 -17.20 -26.21 24.22
CA LEU A 896 -18.54 -25.67 23.92
C LEU A 896 -18.54 -24.75 22.69
N LEU A 897 -17.48 -23.97 22.48
CA LEU A 897 -17.36 -23.07 21.33
C LEU A 897 -17.24 -23.85 20.00
N PHE A 898 -16.42 -24.90 19.98
CA PHE A 898 -16.20 -25.72 18.78
C PHE A 898 -17.40 -26.60 18.45
N THR A 899 -18.26 -26.87 19.43
CA THR A 899 -19.32 -27.88 19.33
C THR A 899 -18.75 -29.27 19.03
N ASN A 900 -19.60 -30.29 18.94
CA ASN A 900 -19.22 -31.61 18.44
C ASN A 900 -19.40 -31.75 16.91
N THR A 901 -19.61 -30.64 16.20
CA THR A 901 -19.87 -30.61 14.75
C THR A 901 -18.95 -29.66 13.97
N PHE A 902 -17.83 -29.22 14.56
CA PHE A 902 -16.83 -28.44 13.83
C PHE A 902 -16.30 -29.19 12.60
N GLN A 903 -16.03 -28.45 11.53
CA GLN A 903 -15.39 -28.93 10.31
C GLN A 903 -13.97 -28.38 10.18
N LYS A 904 -13.78 -27.08 10.49
CA LYS A 904 -12.50 -26.39 10.32
C LYS A 904 -12.32 -25.38 11.44
N ILE A 905 -11.15 -25.37 12.04
CA ILE A 905 -10.73 -24.33 12.98
C ILE A 905 -9.48 -23.69 12.40
N LYS A 906 -9.50 -22.36 12.32
CA LYS A 906 -8.38 -21.55 11.89
C LYS A 906 -8.17 -20.39 12.85
N HIS A 907 -6.99 -19.82 12.83
CA HIS A 907 -6.66 -18.60 13.56
C HIS A 907 -5.69 -17.76 12.75
N ILE A 908 -5.53 -16.51 13.16
CA ILE A 908 -4.59 -15.59 12.52
C ILE A 908 -3.17 -15.96 12.96
N ALA A 909 -2.23 -15.92 12.02
CA ALA A 909 -0.81 -16.15 12.30
C ALA A 909 -0.18 -14.86 12.89
N SER A 910 -0.66 -14.44 14.07
CA SER A 910 -0.16 -13.30 14.83
C SER A 910 -0.09 -13.62 16.33
N ILE A 911 0.78 -12.92 17.06
CA ILE A 911 0.90 -13.03 18.52
C ILE A 911 0.61 -11.64 19.09
N ASP A 912 -0.57 -11.41 19.64
CA ASP A 912 -0.98 -10.15 20.26
C ASP A 912 -2.13 -10.39 21.26
N SER A 913 -2.76 -9.32 21.75
CA SER A 913 -3.93 -9.42 22.63
C SER A 913 -5.20 -9.88 21.89
N SER A 914 -5.25 -9.81 20.56
CA SER A 914 -6.39 -10.24 19.73
C SER A 914 -6.22 -11.69 19.28
N LYS A 915 -6.71 -12.62 20.11
CA LYS A 915 -6.68 -14.06 19.82
C LYS A 915 -7.86 -14.51 18.95
N SER A 916 -7.92 -14.03 17.71
CA SER A 916 -9.06 -14.29 16.82
C SER A 916 -9.07 -15.71 16.26
N MET A 917 -10.25 -16.32 16.22
CA MET A 917 -10.50 -17.64 15.64
C MET A 917 -11.55 -17.55 14.53
N PHE A 918 -11.42 -18.42 13.54
CA PHE A 918 -12.38 -18.63 12.46
C PHE A 918 -12.78 -20.10 12.43
N ILE A 919 -14.02 -20.40 12.79
CA ILE A 919 -14.54 -21.74 13.04
C ILE A 919 -15.67 -22.02 12.06
N ASN A 920 -15.60 -23.14 11.33
CA ASN A 920 -16.72 -23.66 10.54
C ASN A 920 -17.32 -24.87 11.26
N TYR A 921 -18.64 -24.97 11.29
CA TYR A 921 -19.36 -26.11 11.85
C TYR A 921 -20.70 -26.35 11.15
N ILE A 922 -21.22 -27.59 11.24
CA ILE A 922 -22.54 -27.95 10.70
C ILE A 922 -23.56 -27.95 11.82
N PHE A 923 -24.67 -27.23 11.66
CA PHE A 923 -25.77 -27.19 12.63
C PHE A 923 -27.13 -27.26 11.92
N PRO A 924 -28.22 -27.57 12.62
CA PRO A 924 -29.57 -27.45 12.09
C PRO A 924 -29.82 -26.05 11.56
N TYR A 925 -30.55 -25.99 10.45
CA TYR A 925 -30.84 -24.74 9.77
C TYR A 925 -31.64 -23.75 10.67
N ASN A 926 -31.35 -22.44 10.54
CA ASN A 926 -31.86 -21.34 11.37
C ASN A 926 -31.67 -21.43 12.90
N LYS A 927 -30.96 -22.45 13.39
CA LYS A 927 -30.68 -22.64 14.81
C LYS A 927 -29.18 -22.80 15.05
N PRO A 928 -28.33 -21.80 14.72
CA PRO A 928 -26.92 -21.87 15.06
C PRO A 928 -26.74 -21.94 16.58
N ASN A 929 -25.53 -22.29 17.03
CA ASN A 929 -25.14 -22.27 18.44
C ASN A 929 -25.03 -20.83 19.02
N SER A 930 -26.14 -20.10 19.00
CA SER A 930 -26.21 -18.72 19.49
C SER A 930 -26.34 -18.65 21.01
N SER A 931 -26.79 -19.72 21.67
CA SER A 931 -27.00 -19.76 23.13
C SER A 931 -25.69 -19.52 23.89
N TYR A 932 -24.61 -20.20 23.52
CA TYR A 932 -23.32 -20.02 24.17
C TYR A 932 -22.70 -18.65 23.86
N LEU A 933 -22.82 -18.15 22.61
CA LEU A 933 -22.38 -16.80 22.24
C LEU A 933 -23.13 -15.70 23.00
N ASN A 934 -24.45 -15.83 23.14
CA ASN A 934 -25.28 -14.92 23.92
C ASN A 934 -24.88 -14.93 25.40
N TRP A 935 -24.59 -16.11 25.97
CA TRP A 935 -24.08 -16.25 27.33
C TRP A 935 -22.72 -15.56 27.50
N LEU A 936 -21.76 -15.83 26.62
CA LEU A 936 -20.44 -15.20 26.63
C LEU A 936 -20.52 -13.67 26.52
N ARG A 937 -21.43 -13.15 25.66
CA ARG A 937 -21.71 -11.72 25.54
C ARG A 937 -22.28 -11.14 26.84
N SER A 938 -23.26 -11.81 27.46
CA SER A 938 -23.87 -11.36 28.73
C SER A 938 -22.86 -11.28 29.88
N LYS A 939 -21.80 -12.11 29.83
CA LYS A 939 -20.71 -12.13 30.81
C LYS A 939 -19.53 -11.24 30.42
N ASN A 940 -19.63 -10.44 29.35
CA ASN A 940 -18.55 -9.60 28.82
C ASN A 940 -17.24 -10.37 28.54
N LYS A 941 -17.35 -11.60 28.04
CA LYS A 941 -16.18 -12.45 27.70
C LYS A 941 -15.72 -12.33 26.24
N ILE A 942 -16.55 -11.77 25.36
CA ILE A 942 -16.25 -11.58 23.94
C ILE A 942 -16.06 -10.10 23.63
N ARG A 943 -15.01 -9.78 22.87
CA ARG A 943 -14.76 -8.46 22.32
C ARG A 943 -15.57 -8.23 21.05
N GLU A 944 -15.56 -9.19 20.14
CA GLU A 944 -16.31 -9.13 18.89
C GLU A 944 -16.54 -10.53 18.31
N TYR A 945 -17.62 -10.70 17.56
CA TYR A 945 -17.86 -11.89 16.77
C TYR A 945 -18.69 -11.59 15.52
N CYS A 946 -18.56 -12.45 14.51
CA CYS A 946 -19.41 -12.49 13.33
C CYS A 946 -19.77 -13.94 13.04
N LEU A 947 -21.07 -14.26 13.11
CA LEU A 947 -21.64 -15.57 12.89
C LEU A 947 -22.52 -15.50 11.64
N PHE A 948 -22.22 -16.30 10.63
CA PHE A 948 -22.95 -16.27 9.36
C PHE A 948 -23.08 -17.64 8.70
N THR A 949 -24.07 -17.77 7.82
CA THR A 949 -24.27 -18.90 6.90
C THR A 949 -24.09 -18.44 5.47
N ILE A 950 -23.87 -19.39 4.56
CA ILE A 950 -23.67 -19.13 3.12
C ILE A 950 -24.99 -19.36 2.39
N LYS A 951 -25.42 -18.39 1.58
CA LYS A 951 -26.58 -18.50 0.67
C LYS A 951 -26.18 -19.10 -0.68
N SER A 952 -25.17 -18.54 -1.30
CA SER A 952 -24.71 -18.93 -2.63
C SER A 952 -23.19 -18.80 -2.73
N ILE A 953 -22.58 -19.53 -3.66
CA ILE A 953 -21.14 -19.48 -3.95
C ILE A 953 -20.92 -19.20 -5.43
N SER A 954 -20.02 -18.25 -5.70
CA SER A 954 -19.48 -18.02 -7.04
C SER A 954 -17.98 -18.34 -7.03
N GLN A 955 -17.54 -19.21 -7.94
CA GLN A 955 -16.13 -19.58 -8.07
C GLN A 955 -15.48 -18.88 -9.25
N ILE A 956 -14.41 -18.13 -8.95
CA ILE A 956 -13.56 -17.47 -9.93
C ILE A 956 -12.43 -18.43 -10.32
N PHE A 957 -12.34 -18.76 -11.61
CA PHE A 957 -11.27 -19.61 -12.16
C PHE A 957 -11.02 -19.27 -13.64
N HIS A 958 -10.13 -18.31 -13.91
CA HIS A 958 -9.74 -17.93 -15.28
C HIS A 958 -8.34 -17.32 -15.30
N PHE A 959 -7.72 -17.21 -16.48
CA PHE A 959 -6.34 -16.70 -16.64
C PHE A 959 -6.25 -15.49 -17.56
N ASN A 960 -7.36 -14.76 -17.73
CA ASN A 960 -7.52 -13.77 -18.80
C ASN A 960 -6.85 -12.41 -18.55
N TYR A 961 -6.69 -11.97 -17.30
CA TYR A 961 -6.20 -10.61 -17.00
C TYR A 961 -4.73 -10.54 -16.56
N ASN A 962 -4.27 -11.46 -15.70
CA ASN A 962 -3.00 -11.29 -14.97
C ASN A 962 -1.92 -12.32 -15.34
N LEU A 963 -1.99 -12.92 -16.53
CA LEU A 963 -1.00 -13.90 -17.00
C LEU A 963 -0.36 -13.44 -18.31
N SER A 964 0.98 -13.39 -18.33
CA SER A 964 1.79 -13.02 -19.49
C SER A 964 2.68 -14.17 -19.97
N SER A 965 3.37 -13.99 -21.10
CA SER A 965 4.40 -14.94 -21.58
C SER A 965 5.54 -15.15 -20.59
N ASN A 966 5.77 -14.20 -19.68
CA ASN A 966 6.80 -14.24 -18.65
C ASN A 966 6.29 -14.76 -17.28
N GLY A 967 5.02 -15.19 -17.19
CA GLY A 967 4.36 -15.64 -15.96
C GLY A 967 3.35 -14.65 -15.40
N TRP A 968 3.07 -14.71 -14.10
CA TRP A 968 2.14 -13.79 -13.43
C TRP A 968 2.53 -12.33 -13.63
N TYR A 969 1.52 -11.53 -13.93
CA TYR A 969 1.61 -10.08 -14.05
C TYR A 969 0.41 -9.47 -13.32
N LEU A 970 0.49 -9.45 -11.99
CA LEU A 970 -0.55 -8.91 -11.12
C LEU A 970 -0.12 -7.53 -10.62
N ASP A 971 -0.66 -6.49 -11.26
CA ASP A 971 -0.28 -5.09 -11.05
C ASP A 971 -1.41 -4.29 -10.41
N SER A 972 -1.10 -3.50 -9.38
CA SER A 972 -2.08 -2.76 -8.58
C SER A 972 -2.72 -1.60 -9.38
N ASN A 973 -2.00 -1.01 -10.33
CA ASN A 973 -2.52 0.07 -11.17
C ASN A 973 -3.52 -0.45 -12.20
N ASN A 974 -3.20 -1.57 -12.86
CA ASN A 974 -4.13 -2.24 -13.77
C ASN A 974 -5.43 -2.62 -13.06
N PHE A 975 -5.33 -3.06 -11.80
CA PHE A 975 -6.50 -3.32 -10.97
C PHE A 975 -7.30 -2.04 -10.71
N ASN A 976 -6.65 -0.94 -10.32
CA ASN A 976 -7.31 0.35 -10.12
C ASN A 976 -8.05 0.80 -11.40
N THR A 977 -7.40 0.75 -12.56
CA THR A 977 -8.02 1.06 -13.85
C THR A 977 -9.23 0.16 -14.16
N TYR A 978 -9.13 -1.13 -13.90
CA TYR A 978 -10.25 -2.07 -14.08
C TYR A 978 -11.45 -1.66 -13.20
N ILE A 979 -11.19 -1.26 -11.95
CA ILE A 979 -12.22 -0.77 -11.04
C ILE A 979 -12.83 0.53 -11.56
N GLN A 980 -12.04 1.52 -11.96
CA GLN A 980 -12.56 2.80 -12.48
C GLN A 980 -13.50 2.56 -13.67
N ASN A 981 -13.13 1.66 -14.58
CA ASN A 981 -14.00 1.30 -15.71
C ASN A 981 -15.30 0.63 -15.26
N ILE A 982 -15.27 -0.25 -14.27
CA ILE A 982 -16.50 -0.87 -13.73
C ILE A 982 -17.42 0.16 -13.09
N LEU A 983 -16.84 1.12 -12.34
CA LEU A 983 -17.62 2.06 -11.54
C LEU A 983 -18.16 3.24 -12.36
N PHE A 984 -17.41 3.72 -13.36
CA PHE A 984 -17.68 5.01 -14.02
C PHE A 984 -17.86 4.93 -15.55
N ASN A 985 -17.67 3.77 -16.19
CA ASN A 985 -17.85 3.64 -17.64
C ASN A 985 -19.05 2.74 -17.98
N PRO A 986 -20.23 3.32 -18.28
CA PRO A 986 -21.45 2.55 -18.56
C PRO A 986 -21.36 1.72 -19.85
N ASN A 987 -20.45 2.09 -20.76
CA ASN A 987 -20.21 1.38 -22.01
C ASN A 987 -19.13 0.29 -21.88
N TYR A 988 -18.54 0.12 -20.69
CA TYR A 988 -17.51 -0.87 -20.48
C TYR A 988 -18.11 -2.28 -20.54
N ARG A 989 -17.97 -2.91 -21.71
CA ARG A 989 -18.32 -4.31 -21.90
C ARG A 989 -17.26 -5.18 -21.22
N ILE A 990 -17.52 -5.56 -19.98
CA ILE A 990 -16.71 -6.53 -19.27
C ILE A 990 -16.76 -7.83 -20.10
N GLN A 991 -15.61 -8.28 -20.62
CA GLN A 991 -15.46 -9.68 -21.03
C GLN A 991 -15.46 -10.54 -19.77
N THR A 992 -16.65 -10.77 -19.20
CA THR A 992 -16.80 -11.60 -18.01
C THR A 992 -16.39 -13.02 -18.37
N SER A 993 -15.40 -13.54 -17.65
CA SER A 993 -15.08 -14.96 -17.76
C SER A 993 -16.23 -15.75 -17.15
N GLU A 994 -16.52 -16.95 -17.66
CA GLU A 994 -17.53 -17.82 -17.05
C GLU A 994 -17.18 -18.09 -15.58
N VAL A 995 -18.04 -17.63 -14.67
CA VAL A 995 -17.96 -17.89 -13.23
C VAL A 995 -18.90 -19.03 -12.92
N LYS A 996 -18.41 -20.08 -12.25
CA LYS A 996 -19.30 -21.16 -11.81
C LYS A 996 -20.11 -20.69 -10.60
N HIS A 997 -21.42 -20.72 -10.74
CA HIS A 997 -22.35 -20.48 -9.64
C HIS A 997 -22.83 -21.81 -9.06
N PHE A 998 -22.70 -21.96 -7.75
CA PHE A 998 -23.20 -23.11 -7.01
C PHE A 998 -24.43 -22.67 -6.21
N GLU A 999 -25.59 -23.18 -6.60
CA GLU A 999 -26.85 -23.00 -5.90
C GLU A 999 -26.97 -24.06 -4.80
N ILE A 1000 -26.73 -23.65 -3.55
CA ILE A 1000 -26.65 -24.57 -2.41
C ILE A 1000 -28.05 -24.91 -1.85
N GLY A 1001 -29.11 -24.39 -2.48
CA GLY A 1001 -30.52 -24.62 -2.13
C GLY A 1001 -31.19 -23.43 -1.45
N ASP A 1002 -32.52 -23.33 -1.57
CA ASP A 1002 -33.34 -22.29 -0.96
C ASP A 1002 -34.05 -22.79 0.31
N LEU A 1003 -34.15 -21.89 1.29
CA LEU A 1003 -34.33 -22.20 2.70
C LEU A 1003 -35.79 -22.32 3.16
N ILE A 1004 -36.72 -22.10 2.22
CA ILE A 1004 -38.16 -22.04 2.46
C ILE A 1004 -38.87 -23.32 1.96
N ASN A 1005 -38.18 -24.19 1.20
CA ASN A 1005 -38.75 -25.45 0.75
C ASN A 1005 -38.86 -26.47 1.90
N SER A 1006 -40.04 -27.09 2.02
CA SER A 1006 -40.42 -28.04 3.07
C SER A 1006 -39.79 -29.43 2.94
N ASP A 1007 -39.25 -29.76 1.77
CA ASP A 1007 -38.89 -31.13 1.43
C ASP A 1007 -37.39 -31.36 1.64
N HIS A 1008 -37.03 -31.82 2.83
CA HIS A 1008 -35.65 -32.20 3.17
C HIS A 1008 -35.48 -33.73 3.06
N TYR A 1009 -34.30 -34.17 2.61
CA TYR A 1009 -33.93 -35.57 2.66
C TYR A 1009 -33.76 -36.02 4.11
N LYS A 1010 -34.43 -37.12 4.48
CA LYS A 1010 -34.34 -37.72 5.81
C LYS A 1010 -32.97 -38.40 6.04
N PRO A 1011 -32.54 -38.60 7.30
CA PRO A 1011 -31.23 -39.21 7.60
C PRO A 1011 -31.07 -40.66 7.10
N ASP A 1012 -32.17 -41.37 6.88
CA ASP A 1012 -32.21 -42.73 6.34
C ASP A 1012 -32.19 -42.77 4.79
N SER A 1013 -32.25 -41.62 4.12
CA SER A 1013 -32.19 -41.54 2.66
C SER A 1013 -30.85 -42.08 2.12
N SER A 1014 -30.91 -42.70 0.93
CA SER A 1014 -29.71 -43.17 0.22
C SER A 1014 -28.71 -42.03 -0.05
N TYR A 1015 -29.20 -40.82 -0.30
CA TYR A 1015 -28.37 -39.63 -0.51
C TYR A 1015 -27.63 -39.17 0.76
N PHE A 1016 -28.26 -39.24 1.94
CA PHE A 1016 -27.58 -38.90 3.20
C PHE A 1016 -26.52 -39.95 3.55
N ASN A 1017 -26.83 -41.24 3.35
CA ASN A 1017 -25.86 -42.32 3.56
C ASN A 1017 -24.65 -42.21 2.61
N ALA A 1018 -24.89 -41.94 1.32
CA ALA A 1018 -23.83 -41.66 0.35
C ALA A 1018 -22.98 -40.45 0.78
N LEU A 1019 -23.62 -39.38 1.29
CA LEU A 1019 -22.90 -38.21 1.79
C LEU A 1019 -22.03 -38.56 3.03
N LEU A 1020 -22.52 -39.38 3.96
CA LEU A 1020 -21.76 -39.86 5.12
C LEU A 1020 -20.51 -40.66 4.71
N HIS A 1021 -20.58 -41.44 3.63
CA HIS A 1021 -19.46 -42.22 3.11
C HIS A 1021 -18.37 -41.34 2.49
N ILE A 1022 -18.76 -40.31 1.72
CA ILE A 1022 -17.82 -39.45 0.99
C ILE A 1022 -17.42 -38.17 1.75
N TYR A 1023 -18.06 -37.92 2.89
CA TYR A 1023 -17.84 -36.73 3.71
C TYR A 1023 -17.73 -37.12 5.19
N ASN A 1024 -16.53 -36.98 5.74
CA ASN A 1024 -16.30 -37.02 7.18
C ASN A 1024 -16.25 -35.59 7.72
N TRP A 1025 -15.24 -35.19 8.48
CA TRP A 1025 -15.01 -33.76 8.77
C TRP A 1025 -14.40 -32.98 7.58
N HIS A 1026 -13.98 -33.69 6.52
CA HIS A 1026 -13.55 -33.18 5.23
C HIS A 1026 -14.14 -34.01 4.08
N SER A 1027 -14.37 -33.38 2.92
CA SER A 1027 -14.72 -34.12 1.70
C SER A 1027 -13.56 -35.01 1.26
N ILE A 1028 -13.86 -36.19 0.69
CA ILE A 1028 -12.87 -36.99 -0.03
C ILE A 1028 -12.16 -36.17 -1.14
N ASP A 1029 -10.92 -36.55 -1.45
CA ASP A 1029 -10.20 -36.04 -2.62
C ASP A 1029 -10.35 -37.04 -3.76
N ILE A 1030 -11.25 -36.77 -4.69
CA ILE A 1030 -11.59 -37.66 -5.81
C ILE A 1030 -10.31 -38.06 -6.58
N LYS A 1031 -9.38 -37.11 -6.77
CA LYS A 1031 -8.13 -37.37 -7.48
C LYS A 1031 -7.26 -38.46 -6.83
N LYS A 1032 -7.16 -38.44 -5.49
CA LYS A 1032 -6.35 -39.40 -4.72
C LYS A 1032 -7.06 -40.74 -4.55
N ASN A 1033 -8.35 -40.68 -4.26
CA ASN A 1033 -9.11 -41.87 -3.91
C ASN A 1033 -9.44 -42.73 -5.15
N LEU A 1034 -9.45 -42.17 -6.37
CA LEU A 1034 -9.73 -42.94 -7.60
C LEU A 1034 -8.72 -44.04 -7.99
N ASN A 1035 -7.58 -44.16 -7.30
CA ASN A 1035 -6.72 -45.34 -7.46
C ASN A 1035 -7.17 -46.53 -6.57
N ILE A 1036 -8.12 -46.29 -5.65
CA ILE A 1036 -8.56 -47.20 -4.57
C ILE A 1036 -10.11 -47.29 -4.50
N ILE A 1037 -10.85 -46.35 -5.11
CA ILE A 1037 -12.32 -46.28 -5.11
C ILE A 1037 -12.91 -47.54 -5.78
N ASN A 1038 -13.72 -48.27 -5.02
CA ASN A 1038 -14.67 -49.24 -5.58
C ASN A 1038 -15.69 -48.48 -6.44
N GLN A 1039 -16.12 -49.08 -7.56
CA GLN A 1039 -17.15 -48.54 -8.47
C GLN A 1039 -18.34 -47.90 -7.71
N SER A 1040 -18.78 -48.54 -6.62
CA SER A 1040 -19.82 -48.07 -5.71
C SER A 1040 -19.65 -46.63 -5.18
N ILE A 1041 -18.45 -46.20 -4.75
CA ILE A 1041 -18.25 -44.82 -4.24
C ILE A 1041 -18.32 -43.82 -5.40
N PHE A 1042 -17.89 -44.21 -6.60
CA PHE A 1042 -18.02 -43.36 -7.77
C PHE A 1042 -19.49 -43.19 -8.19
N ASP A 1043 -20.26 -44.28 -8.17
CA ASP A 1043 -21.70 -44.26 -8.44
C ASP A 1043 -22.45 -43.38 -7.40
N GLU A 1044 -22.07 -43.44 -6.12
CA GLU A 1044 -22.56 -42.54 -5.07
C GLU A 1044 -22.28 -41.06 -5.39
N ILE A 1045 -21.05 -40.72 -5.80
CA ILE A 1045 -20.68 -39.35 -6.20
C ILE A 1045 -21.50 -38.90 -7.42
N GLN A 1046 -21.68 -39.75 -8.42
CA GLN A 1046 -22.48 -39.45 -9.61
C GLN A 1046 -23.94 -39.17 -9.25
N ALA A 1047 -24.55 -40.02 -8.42
CA ALA A 1047 -25.92 -39.85 -7.97
C ALA A 1047 -26.10 -38.51 -7.22
N LEU A 1048 -25.14 -38.13 -6.38
CA LEU A 1048 -25.16 -36.87 -5.64
C LEU A 1048 -24.94 -35.64 -6.54
N ILE A 1049 -24.09 -35.72 -7.56
CA ILE A 1049 -23.91 -34.65 -8.56
C ILE A 1049 -25.18 -34.48 -9.40
N GLN A 1050 -25.77 -35.57 -9.90
CA GLN A 1050 -27.01 -35.54 -10.69
C GLN A 1050 -28.18 -34.88 -9.94
N LYS A 1051 -28.27 -35.12 -8.62
CA LYS A 1051 -29.28 -34.51 -7.76
C LYS A 1051 -28.90 -33.11 -7.24
N LYS A 1052 -27.77 -32.54 -7.68
CA LYS A 1052 -27.24 -31.24 -7.22
C LYS A 1052 -27.07 -31.18 -5.69
N ILE A 1053 -26.70 -32.29 -5.07
CA ILE A 1053 -26.45 -32.40 -3.62
C ILE A 1053 -24.99 -32.08 -3.29
N ILE A 1054 -24.07 -32.34 -4.22
CA ILE A 1054 -22.66 -31.97 -4.09
C ILE A 1054 -22.18 -31.27 -5.36
N PHE A 1055 -21.28 -30.30 -5.19
CA PHE A 1055 -20.66 -29.58 -6.30
C PHE A 1055 -19.14 -29.81 -6.32
N PRO A 1056 -18.58 -30.39 -7.38
CA PRO A 1056 -17.16 -30.63 -7.48
C PRO A 1056 -16.39 -29.36 -7.86
N PHE A 1057 -15.20 -29.18 -7.28
CA PHE A 1057 -14.28 -28.10 -7.64
C PHE A 1057 -12.82 -28.53 -7.57
N ILE A 1058 -11.97 -27.89 -8.37
CA ILE A 1058 -10.54 -28.17 -8.41
C ILE A 1058 -9.76 -27.28 -7.44
N THR A 1059 -8.73 -27.86 -6.84
CA THR A 1059 -7.69 -27.10 -6.12
C THR A 1059 -6.40 -27.18 -6.92
N PRO A 1060 -5.81 -26.06 -7.37
CA PRO A 1060 -4.61 -26.12 -8.20
C PRO A 1060 -3.29 -26.28 -7.41
N LYS A 1061 -2.21 -26.62 -8.12
CA LYS A 1061 -0.80 -26.61 -7.70
C LYS A 1061 0.08 -26.12 -8.85
N ASN A 1062 1.36 -25.84 -8.57
CA ASN A 1062 2.36 -25.41 -9.56
C ASN A 1062 2.00 -24.13 -10.34
N LEU A 1063 1.04 -23.35 -9.83
CA LEU A 1063 0.72 -22.03 -10.34
C LEU A 1063 1.41 -20.92 -9.54
N GLY A 1064 2.23 -21.20 -8.53
CA GLY A 1064 2.87 -20.15 -7.72
C GLY A 1064 1.89 -19.27 -6.92
N LEU A 1065 0.67 -19.79 -6.63
CA LEU A 1065 -0.31 -19.12 -5.78
C LEU A 1065 0.05 -19.30 -4.32
N ASN A 1066 0.47 -18.20 -3.74
CA ASN A 1066 1.26 -18.13 -2.52
C ASN A 1066 0.48 -17.38 -1.42
N GLU A 1067 -0.25 -16.32 -1.74
CA GLU A 1067 -1.02 -15.59 -0.73
C GLU A 1067 -2.49 -16.00 -0.73
N THR A 1068 -3.11 -15.95 0.45
CA THR A 1068 -4.56 -16.15 0.60
C THR A 1068 -5.13 -15.07 1.50
N ILE A 1069 -6.16 -14.39 1.01
CA ILE A 1069 -6.80 -13.28 1.72
C ILE A 1069 -8.29 -13.61 1.83
N HIS A 1070 -8.87 -13.28 2.98
CA HIS A 1070 -10.31 -13.33 3.16
C HIS A 1070 -10.84 -11.93 3.47
N PHE A 1071 -11.87 -11.50 2.76
CA PHE A 1071 -12.64 -10.29 3.06
C PHE A 1071 -13.97 -10.71 3.66
N LEU A 1072 -14.39 -10.02 4.71
CA LEU A 1072 -15.73 -10.15 5.26
C LEU A 1072 -16.40 -8.78 5.23
N LEU A 1073 -17.38 -8.60 4.36
CA LEU A 1073 -18.07 -7.35 4.10
C LEU A 1073 -19.52 -7.47 4.60
N LEU A 1074 -19.91 -6.60 5.54
CA LEU A 1074 -21.18 -6.72 6.25
C LEU A 1074 -22.19 -5.66 5.80
N ASN A 1075 -23.47 -6.04 5.71
CA ASN A 1075 -24.60 -5.15 5.41
C ASN A 1075 -24.41 -4.31 4.13
N LEU A 1076 -24.20 -5.01 3.02
CA LEU A 1076 -24.06 -4.40 1.70
C LEU A 1076 -25.43 -4.03 1.12
N LYS A 1077 -25.49 -2.90 0.39
CA LYS A 1077 -26.62 -2.59 -0.48
C LYS A 1077 -26.69 -3.59 -1.63
N LYS A 1078 -27.88 -3.82 -2.19
CA LYS A 1078 -28.09 -4.84 -3.24
C LYS A 1078 -27.18 -4.59 -4.45
N ASP A 1079 -27.17 -3.36 -4.97
CA ASP A 1079 -26.37 -2.99 -6.15
C ASP A 1079 -24.85 -3.11 -5.90
N THR A 1080 -24.42 -2.90 -4.65
CA THR A 1080 -23.03 -3.05 -4.23
C THR A 1080 -22.53 -4.49 -4.32
N VAL A 1081 -23.39 -5.49 -4.11
CA VAL A 1081 -23.00 -6.91 -4.18
C VAL A 1081 -22.53 -7.28 -5.58
N ASP A 1082 -23.28 -6.86 -6.60
CA ASP A 1082 -22.96 -7.22 -7.99
C ASP A 1082 -21.73 -6.47 -8.49
N ILE A 1083 -21.61 -5.17 -8.16
CA ILE A 1083 -20.39 -4.38 -8.43
C ILE A 1083 -19.16 -5.06 -7.83
N LEU A 1084 -19.22 -5.48 -6.56
CA LEU A 1084 -18.11 -6.17 -5.91
C LEU A 1084 -17.79 -7.51 -6.59
N LYS A 1085 -18.79 -8.29 -6.99
CA LYS A 1085 -18.55 -9.54 -7.75
C LYS A 1085 -17.76 -9.26 -9.02
N TYR A 1086 -18.10 -8.23 -9.78
CA TYR A 1086 -17.35 -7.84 -10.98
C TYR A 1086 -15.94 -7.39 -10.65
N ILE A 1087 -15.75 -6.52 -9.64
CA ILE A 1087 -14.41 -6.06 -9.20
C ILE A 1087 -13.51 -7.25 -8.87
N PHE A 1088 -14.02 -8.25 -8.13
CA PHE A 1088 -13.23 -9.40 -7.72
C PHE A 1088 -12.91 -10.39 -8.86
N GLN A 1089 -13.66 -10.37 -9.99
CA GLN A 1089 -13.33 -11.14 -11.19
C GLN A 1089 -12.05 -10.66 -11.90
N TYR A 1090 -11.45 -9.54 -11.49
CA TYR A 1090 -10.10 -9.20 -11.95
C TYR A 1090 -9.09 -10.31 -11.60
N PHE A 1091 -9.25 -10.97 -10.46
CA PHE A 1091 -8.33 -11.97 -9.95
C PHE A 1091 -8.62 -13.35 -10.53
N ASN A 1092 -7.59 -14.18 -10.67
CA ASN A 1092 -7.67 -15.42 -11.44
C ASN A 1092 -8.30 -16.60 -10.69
N LEU A 1093 -8.19 -16.60 -9.36
CA LEU A 1093 -8.64 -17.71 -8.53
C LEU A 1093 -9.24 -17.21 -7.21
N GLY A 1094 -10.49 -17.57 -6.95
CA GLY A 1094 -11.16 -17.21 -5.71
C GLY A 1094 -12.56 -17.79 -5.56
N PHE A 1095 -13.17 -17.51 -4.41
CA PHE A 1095 -14.56 -17.82 -4.10
C PHE A 1095 -15.22 -16.58 -3.51
N ILE A 1096 -16.42 -16.27 -3.98
CA ILE A 1096 -17.30 -15.25 -3.43
C ILE A 1096 -18.50 -15.96 -2.81
N TYR A 1097 -18.72 -15.73 -1.53
CA TYR A 1097 -19.79 -16.31 -0.73
C TYR A 1097 -20.76 -15.19 -0.38
N GLU A 1098 -22.03 -15.32 -0.76
CA GLU A 1098 -23.08 -14.47 -0.23
C GLU A 1098 -23.50 -14.97 1.15
N ILE A 1099 -23.56 -14.06 2.13
CA ILE A 1099 -23.71 -14.43 3.53
C ILE A 1099 -24.84 -13.66 4.23
N GLU A 1100 -25.45 -14.32 5.21
CA GLU A 1100 -26.39 -13.72 6.17
C GLU A 1100 -26.11 -14.21 7.58
N GLY A 1101 -26.57 -13.47 8.60
CA GLY A 1101 -26.31 -13.85 10.00
C GLY A 1101 -26.35 -12.68 10.98
N GLU A 1102 -25.40 -12.64 11.90
CA GLU A 1102 -25.30 -11.64 12.95
C GLU A 1102 -23.86 -11.32 13.35
N TYR A 1103 -23.63 -10.13 13.88
CA TYR A 1103 -22.34 -9.71 14.42
C TYR A 1103 -22.49 -8.83 15.66
N TYR A 1104 -21.42 -8.76 16.43
CA TYR A 1104 -21.33 -7.98 17.66
C TYR A 1104 -19.94 -7.38 17.79
N ILE A 1105 -19.89 -6.13 18.26
CA ILE A 1105 -18.68 -5.41 18.65
C ILE A 1105 -18.92 -4.87 20.05
N HIS A 1106 -17.95 -5.05 20.94
CA HIS A 1106 -18.02 -4.54 22.30
C HIS A 1106 -18.21 -3.01 22.27
N GLY A 1107 -19.22 -2.54 22.98
CA GLY A 1107 -19.71 -1.16 22.89
C GLY A 1107 -21.09 -1.03 22.24
N PHE A 1108 -21.54 -2.03 21.47
CA PHE A 1108 -22.93 -2.08 21.00
C PHE A 1108 -23.92 -2.46 22.10
N ASN A 1109 -25.09 -1.82 22.10
CA ASN A 1109 -26.21 -2.15 22.99
C ASN A 1109 -26.78 -3.56 22.72
N LYS A 1110 -26.89 -3.93 21.44
CA LYS A 1110 -27.37 -5.24 20.97
C LYS A 1110 -26.51 -5.74 19.80
N LYS A 1111 -26.52 -7.05 19.56
CA LYS A 1111 -25.97 -7.62 18.32
C LYS A 1111 -26.74 -7.08 17.11
N LYS A 1112 -26.06 -6.91 15.99
CA LYS A 1112 -26.63 -6.44 14.72
C LYS A 1112 -26.83 -7.62 13.76
N LYS A 1113 -27.85 -7.54 12.91
CA LYS A 1113 -28.09 -8.53 11.85
C LYS A 1113 -27.22 -8.23 10.62
N ILE A 1114 -26.89 -9.29 9.89
CA ILE A 1114 -26.30 -9.28 8.55
C ILE A 1114 -27.41 -9.68 7.59
N TYR A 1115 -28.01 -8.71 6.90
CA TYR A 1115 -29.10 -8.98 5.95
C TYR A 1115 -28.56 -9.44 4.59
N SER A 1116 -27.50 -8.78 4.13
CA SER A 1116 -26.76 -9.10 2.92
C SER A 1116 -25.29 -8.78 3.16
N GLY A 1117 -24.40 -9.71 2.85
CA GLY A 1117 -22.97 -9.53 2.99
C GLY A 1117 -22.20 -10.43 2.05
N LEU A 1118 -20.90 -10.20 1.94
CA LEU A 1118 -20.00 -11.03 1.17
C LEU A 1118 -18.84 -11.51 2.04
N MET A 1119 -18.57 -12.81 1.99
CA MET A 1119 -17.25 -13.33 2.33
C MET A 1119 -16.53 -13.62 1.01
N ILE A 1120 -15.33 -13.09 0.82
CA ILE A 1120 -14.55 -13.33 -0.40
C ILE A 1120 -13.23 -13.96 -0.01
N LYS A 1121 -12.81 -14.99 -0.75
CA LYS A 1121 -11.54 -15.68 -0.55
C LYS A 1121 -10.74 -15.66 -1.84
N LEU A 1122 -9.61 -14.97 -1.85
CA LEU A 1122 -8.71 -14.88 -3.01
C LEU A 1122 -7.45 -15.71 -2.79
N TYR A 1123 -6.92 -16.25 -3.89
CA TYR A 1123 -5.60 -16.86 -3.95
C TYR A 1123 -4.73 -16.07 -4.94
N LEU A 1124 -3.64 -15.49 -4.45
CA LEU A 1124 -2.79 -14.60 -5.23
C LEU A 1124 -1.38 -15.18 -5.38
N PRO A 1125 -0.66 -14.89 -6.48
CA PRO A 1125 0.79 -15.09 -6.53
C PRO A 1125 1.52 -14.15 -5.56
N ASP A 1126 2.84 -14.27 -5.48
CA ASP A 1126 3.67 -13.27 -4.78
C ASP A 1126 3.47 -11.90 -5.45
N CYS A 1127 2.93 -10.94 -4.69
CA CYS A 1127 2.67 -9.57 -5.13
C CYS A 1127 2.86 -8.58 -3.98
N GLU A 1128 2.83 -7.28 -4.29
CA GLU A 1128 2.84 -6.19 -3.32
C GLU A 1128 1.47 -6.05 -2.65
N LEU A 1129 1.13 -7.04 -1.82
CA LEU A 1129 -0.20 -7.18 -1.22
C LEU A 1129 -0.71 -5.90 -0.54
N ALA A 1130 0.16 -5.13 0.10
CA ALA A 1130 -0.23 -3.93 0.81
C ALA A 1130 -0.90 -2.88 -0.10
N GLU A 1131 -0.48 -2.78 -1.36
CA GLU A 1131 -1.07 -1.85 -2.33
C GLU A 1131 -2.48 -2.26 -2.73
N PHE A 1132 -2.68 -3.55 -3.02
CA PHE A 1132 -4.00 -4.09 -3.32
C PHE A 1132 -4.97 -3.89 -2.14
N LEU A 1133 -4.50 -4.14 -0.91
CA LEU A 1133 -5.33 -3.94 0.29
C LEU A 1133 -5.77 -2.48 0.44
N ARG A 1134 -4.89 -1.52 0.13
CA ARG A 1134 -5.24 -0.09 0.15
C ARG A 1134 -6.30 0.26 -0.90
N ILE A 1135 -6.17 -0.25 -2.13
CA ILE A 1135 -7.17 -0.05 -3.19
C ILE A 1135 -8.53 -0.62 -2.74
N PHE A 1136 -8.56 -1.83 -2.17
CA PHE A 1136 -9.79 -2.41 -1.62
C PHE A 1136 -10.40 -1.56 -0.51
N GLU A 1137 -9.59 -1.03 0.41
CA GLU A 1137 -10.06 -0.12 1.45
C GLU A 1137 -10.74 1.12 0.86
N TYR A 1138 -10.18 1.71 -0.22
CA TYR A 1138 -10.81 2.83 -0.92
C TYR A 1138 -12.12 2.45 -1.60
N ILE A 1139 -12.18 1.28 -2.25
CA ILE A 1139 -13.43 0.77 -2.84
C ILE A 1139 -14.50 0.60 -1.76
N PHE A 1140 -14.14 0.02 -0.61
CA PHE A 1140 -15.10 -0.20 0.47
C PHE A 1140 -15.59 1.11 1.08
N GLN A 1141 -14.73 2.12 1.19
CA GLN A 1141 -15.13 3.46 1.63
C GLN A 1141 -16.09 4.11 0.62
N TYR A 1142 -15.76 4.06 -0.68
CA TYR A 1142 -16.60 4.57 -1.75
C TYR A 1142 -17.98 3.90 -1.81
N LEU A 1143 -18.01 2.57 -1.72
CA LEU A 1143 -19.24 1.79 -1.70
C LEU A 1143 -19.97 1.85 -0.34
N LYS A 1144 -19.50 2.68 0.60
CA LYS A 1144 -20.08 2.91 1.94
C LYS A 1144 -20.26 1.63 2.76
N VAL A 1145 -19.28 0.73 2.68
CA VAL A 1145 -19.24 -0.50 3.49
C VAL A 1145 -18.84 -0.11 4.93
N GLU A 1146 -19.83 -0.06 5.82
CA GLU A 1146 -19.64 0.42 7.21
C GLU A 1146 -18.62 -0.38 8.02
N LYS A 1147 -18.68 -1.71 7.93
CA LYS A 1147 -17.85 -2.63 8.71
C LYS A 1147 -17.35 -3.78 7.83
N TYR A 1148 -16.05 -4.00 7.87
CA TYR A 1148 -15.39 -5.08 7.16
C TYR A 1148 -14.16 -5.62 7.91
N LEU A 1149 -13.76 -6.85 7.57
CA LEU A 1149 -12.53 -7.49 8.06
C LEU A 1149 -11.66 -7.91 6.88
N ILE A 1150 -10.35 -7.77 7.03
CA ILE A 1150 -9.36 -8.28 6.07
C ILE A 1150 -8.48 -9.29 6.80
N LEU A 1151 -8.79 -10.57 6.62
CA LEU A 1151 -8.07 -11.68 7.25
C LEU A 1151 -6.97 -12.18 6.32
N THR A 1152 -5.75 -11.71 6.58
CA THR A 1152 -4.51 -12.25 6.01
C THR A 1152 -3.91 -13.29 6.95
N ASP A 1153 -3.02 -14.14 6.42
CA ASP A 1153 -2.27 -15.12 7.22
C ASP A 1153 -3.14 -16.07 8.07
N LEU A 1154 -4.30 -16.47 7.56
CA LEU A 1154 -5.21 -17.39 8.26
C LEU A 1154 -4.69 -18.84 8.18
N VAL A 1155 -4.27 -19.39 9.31
CA VAL A 1155 -3.59 -20.69 9.45
C VAL A 1155 -4.47 -21.74 10.13
N LYS A 1156 -4.14 -23.04 9.97
CA LYS A 1156 -4.91 -24.15 10.56
C LYS A 1156 -4.72 -24.22 12.08
N GLY A 1157 -5.81 -24.43 12.82
CA GLY A 1157 -5.85 -24.56 14.27
C GLY A 1157 -5.61 -25.97 14.81
N ASP A 1158 -4.78 -26.79 14.16
CA ASP A 1158 -4.54 -28.19 14.55
C ASP A 1158 -3.98 -28.29 15.99
N SER A 1159 -3.18 -27.30 16.42
CA SER A 1159 -2.67 -27.20 17.79
C SER A 1159 -3.76 -26.88 18.81
N ILE A 1160 -4.73 -26.03 18.42
CA ILE A 1160 -5.85 -25.66 19.28
C ILE A 1160 -6.75 -26.88 19.49
N ILE A 1161 -7.07 -27.61 18.42
CA ILE A 1161 -7.81 -28.88 18.48
C ILE A 1161 -7.11 -29.85 19.42
N LYS A 1162 -5.79 -30.01 19.26
CA LYS A 1162 -4.97 -30.88 20.11
C LYS A 1162 -5.01 -30.48 21.58
N SER A 1163 -5.01 -29.17 21.86
CA SER A 1163 -5.07 -28.65 23.23
C SER A 1163 -6.42 -28.89 23.92
N VAL A 1164 -7.50 -29.01 23.14
CA VAL A 1164 -8.87 -29.20 23.66
C VAL A 1164 -9.24 -30.68 23.79
N TYR A 1165 -8.87 -31.50 22.81
CA TYR A 1165 -9.32 -32.90 22.70
C TYR A 1165 -8.21 -33.94 22.88
N GLY A 1166 -6.96 -33.53 23.12
CA GLY A 1166 -5.82 -34.45 23.22
C GLY A 1166 -5.26 -34.82 21.85
N ASN A 1167 -4.81 -36.06 21.65
CA ASN A 1167 -4.17 -36.45 20.40
C ASN A 1167 -5.16 -36.39 19.20
N ASN A 1168 -4.72 -35.87 18.05
CA ASN A 1168 -5.55 -35.64 16.87
C ASN A 1168 -6.01 -36.93 16.16
N ASN A 1169 -5.63 -38.12 16.63
CA ASN A 1169 -6.03 -39.42 16.04
C ASN A 1169 -7.55 -39.60 15.98
N PHE A 1170 -8.32 -38.97 16.89
CA PHE A 1170 -9.78 -39.05 16.86
C PHE A 1170 -10.39 -38.51 15.56
N LEU A 1171 -9.69 -37.59 14.88
CA LEU A 1171 -10.14 -37.00 13.61
C LEU A 1171 -10.24 -38.01 12.47
N GLU A 1172 -9.61 -39.18 12.58
CA GLU A 1172 -9.73 -40.26 11.58
C GLU A 1172 -11.11 -40.91 11.58
N LYS A 1173 -11.77 -40.96 12.74
CA LYS A 1173 -13.12 -41.55 12.92
C LYS A 1173 -14.22 -40.49 13.12
N TYR A 1174 -13.86 -39.23 13.24
CA TYR A 1174 -14.78 -38.14 13.53
C TYR A 1174 -15.59 -37.75 12.29
N ASN A 1175 -16.93 -37.77 12.44
CA ASN A 1175 -17.87 -37.28 11.43
C ASN A 1175 -18.89 -36.32 12.08
N PRO A 1176 -18.88 -35.01 11.72
CA PRO A 1176 -19.80 -34.03 12.31
C PRO A 1176 -21.28 -34.33 12.01
N LEU A 1177 -21.59 -35.05 10.93
CA LEU A 1177 -22.97 -35.38 10.54
C LEU A 1177 -23.61 -36.42 11.46
N GLN A 1178 -22.80 -37.31 12.06
CA GLN A 1178 -23.27 -38.32 13.01
C GLN A 1178 -23.57 -37.73 14.38
N ASN A 1179 -23.20 -36.47 14.61
CA ASN A 1179 -23.21 -35.84 15.93
C ASN A 1179 -24.45 -34.95 16.18
N LEU A 1180 -25.38 -34.88 15.23
CA LEU A 1180 -26.66 -34.17 15.32
C LEU A 1180 -27.80 -35.11 15.74
N ILE A 1181 -28.84 -34.58 16.40
CA ILE A 1181 -29.99 -35.38 16.86
C ILE A 1181 -31.14 -35.20 15.86
N TRP A 1182 -31.66 -36.29 15.30
CA TRP A 1182 -32.89 -36.26 14.51
C TRP A 1182 -34.12 -36.41 15.40
N ASP A 1183 -35.07 -35.48 15.33
CA ASP A 1183 -36.38 -35.64 15.96
C ASP A 1183 -37.35 -36.33 15.01
N THR A 1184 -37.72 -37.57 15.33
CA THR A 1184 -38.67 -38.36 14.54
C THR A 1184 -40.09 -37.81 14.57
N LYS A 1185 -40.46 -36.98 15.56
CA LYS A 1185 -41.80 -36.39 15.66
C LYS A 1185 -41.97 -35.14 14.80
N THR A 1186 -40.97 -34.26 14.83
CA THR A 1186 -41.00 -33.00 14.08
C THR A 1186 -40.30 -33.08 12.73
N GLU A 1187 -39.70 -34.23 12.40
CA GLU A 1187 -38.91 -34.50 11.21
C GLU A 1187 -37.84 -33.43 10.95
N LYS A 1188 -37.17 -33.00 12.03
CA LYS A 1188 -36.19 -31.91 12.01
C LYS A 1188 -34.97 -32.26 12.84
N TRP A 1189 -33.82 -31.76 12.40
CA TRP A 1189 -32.61 -31.82 13.20
C TRP A 1189 -32.70 -30.92 14.43
N MET A 1190 -32.21 -31.43 15.55
CA MET A 1190 -32.10 -30.77 16.84
C MET A 1190 -30.65 -30.72 17.31
N ASN A 1191 -30.38 -29.74 18.17
CA ASN A 1191 -29.09 -29.57 18.82
C ASN A 1191 -29.07 -30.24 20.19
N HIS A 1192 -27.89 -30.71 20.60
CA HIS A 1192 -27.63 -31.06 21.99
C HIS A 1192 -27.88 -29.85 22.89
N LYS A 1193 -28.47 -30.10 24.07
CA LYS A 1193 -28.56 -29.06 25.11
C LYS A 1193 -27.14 -28.78 25.61
N LEU A 1194 -26.74 -27.51 25.62
CA LEU A 1194 -25.44 -27.08 26.13
C LEU A 1194 -25.48 -26.70 27.61
N PHE A 1195 -26.68 -26.53 28.17
CA PHE A 1195 -26.92 -26.13 29.54
C PHE A 1195 -27.98 -27.01 30.19
N SER A 1196 -27.76 -27.39 31.46
CA SER A 1196 -28.78 -28.04 32.30
C SER A 1196 -29.87 -27.04 32.71
N LYS A 1197 -30.93 -27.52 33.37
CA LYS A 1197 -31.96 -26.63 33.97
C LYS A 1197 -31.36 -25.64 34.98
N ASN A 1198 -30.22 -25.99 35.59
CA ASN A 1198 -29.48 -25.17 36.55
C ASN A 1198 -28.37 -24.33 35.89
N PHE A 1199 -28.33 -24.23 34.56
CA PHE A 1199 -27.29 -23.53 33.79
C PHE A 1199 -25.86 -24.11 33.92
N GLU A 1200 -25.73 -25.38 34.29
CA GLU A 1200 -24.43 -26.09 34.27
C GLU A 1200 -24.08 -26.55 32.85
N TYR A 1201 -22.79 -26.63 32.53
CA TYR A 1201 -22.32 -27.05 31.21
C TYR A 1201 -22.62 -28.51 30.92
N LEU A 1202 -23.20 -28.77 29.74
CA LEU A 1202 -23.38 -30.10 29.19
C LEU A 1202 -22.49 -30.24 27.95
N TYR A 1203 -21.51 -31.14 28.02
CA TYR A 1203 -20.58 -31.38 26.92
C TYR A 1203 -21.12 -32.46 25.98
N PRO A 1204 -21.44 -32.14 24.73
CA PRO A 1204 -21.84 -33.16 23.78
C PRO A 1204 -20.65 -34.10 23.47
N GLU A 1205 -20.94 -35.40 23.34
CA GLU A 1205 -19.95 -36.40 22.96
C GLU A 1205 -19.49 -36.18 21.50
N LEU A 1206 -18.20 -36.41 21.22
CA LEU A 1206 -17.65 -36.38 19.85
C LEU A 1206 -18.04 -37.62 19.03
N PHE A 1207 -18.48 -38.68 19.70
CA PHE A 1207 -18.92 -39.94 19.12
C PHE A 1207 -20.25 -40.28 19.78
N LEU A 1208 -21.36 -40.05 19.09
CA LEU A 1208 -22.66 -40.50 19.58
C LEU A 1208 -22.68 -42.04 19.63
N LYS A 1209 -22.87 -42.62 20.82
CA LYS A 1209 -23.15 -44.06 20.95
C LYS A 1209 -24.46 -44.34 20.21
N GLN A 1210 -24.41 -45.17 19.16
CA GLN A 1210 -25.62 -45.75 18.60
C GLN A 1210 -26.31 -46.49 19.74
N LYS A 1211 -27.55 -46.09 20.08
CA LYS A 1211 -28.39 -46.91 20.94
C LYS A 1211 -28.76 -48.15 20.13
N ASP A 1212 -28.10 -49.26 20.41
CA ASP A 1212 -28.58 -50.56 20.00
C ASP A 1212 -30.00 -50.77 20.55
N GLY A 1213 -30.96 -50.97 19.63
CA GLY A 1213 -32.25 -51.60 19.94
C GLY A 1213 -33.40 -50.69 20.41
N ILE A 1214 -34.17 -50.15 19.45
CA ILE A 1214 -35.64 -50.17 19.55
C ILE A 1214 -36.20 -50.61 18.18
N MET A 1215 -35.93 -51.85 17.82
CA MET A 1215 -36.78 -52.65 16.95
C MET A 1215 -36.61 -54.10 17.36
N ARG A 1216 -37.46 -54.56 18.30
CA ARG A 1216 -38.14 -55.86 18.26
C ARG A 1216 -39.08 -56.01 19.46
N THR A 1217 -40.27 -56.52 19.13
CA THR A 1217 -41.34 -57.11 19.95
C THR A 1217 -42.15 -56.23 20.90
N LYS A 1218 -43.28 -55.72 20.38
CA LYS A 1218 -44.58 -55.94 21.03
C LYS A 1218 -44.93 -57.42 20.85
N ALA A 1219 -44.93 -58.19 21.93
CA ALA A 1219 -45.72 -59.41 22.10
C ALA A 1219 -45.78 -59.70 23.61
N ASP A 1220 -46.99 -59.57 24.14
CA ASP A 1220 -47.52 -60.06 25.42
C ASP A 1220 -46.96 -59.58 26.77
N LEU A 1221 -47.92 -59.02 27.54
CA LEU A 1221 -47.95 -58.58 28.95
C LEU A 1221 -47.40 -57.18 29.27
#